data_AF-A0A9N6YWS4-F1
#
_entry.id   AF-A0A9N6YWS4-F1
#
_cell.length_a   1.000
_cell.length_b   1.000
_cell.length_c   1.000
_cell.angle_alpha   90.00
_cell.angle_beta   90.00
_cell.angle_gamma   90.00
#
_symmetry.space_group_name_H-M   'P 1'
#
loop_
_entity.id
_entity.type
_entity.pdbx_description
1 polymer ?
#
loop_
_entity_poly.entity_id
_entity_poly.type
_entity_poly.pdbx_seq_one_letter_code
_entity_poly.pdbx_strand_id
1 'polypeptide(L)'
;MMNSETCESAVELEMLASGMAKQHENFLDATQELIDNSVAAVVDGEGYFDDADKRVNISISFVRGEETVTTYISDNGPGITREDLQNHVFRTGNKEISEGILNNVGWGLKASLAWFEESLKQRGLGDDPHWFSLVTQTAESECLRVDGPITGDLPIVNAKERDWKVGIPSDVDSLLESDHGTRVQATCARSQFDADVWPSADSLGTKVQYVRERLGVVFRRLLSARDDNQIVVHYHDLPSNEQGTFEVPPISPSYTDDTVLKSHEFRVSTPRGDRYQVRYEAGTLDIDSMTKWAEKEHPDLLTQSGKFRYRYRPSQNRQGVDIYANGRVLMTSVFEDLFDLTRNNQYNYFGGTLQIFPIGDTDEVPTDNKKTRLDTNSELWREIRKELSDEELLPEGREYGKRVSTGGASTTTQTQEEEESSEEIENISTFDPTSDIFGLHHGDARSIVPAIRDYTADTLDEDEGFVDTTITSPPYYDLKEYGSSEEDEIGQHGTYVEYLQELQELFSEVYSLTRDDGSLWVVVNTFRRNREIVQLPFDIARVCQNLDQGLECSNCENTILRGIDELDSRQTMCPHCGHTTNNDESWILQDIVVWNKNRALPYTKEGRLRNVFEYILCFSKSPDYKLQMDRIRESDPAQFKKWWADFPERYHPLGKLPENIWEFDPPTRGSFTGEVDVFDHPAAFPPKLIERILTLSTERDDVVLDPFAGSGVVLGQAELMDRRPIGVELNKKYSEAYPDLKEYLEEHHEEEDQVASQEDLDRIICGLRQTKYARELLRTMASELGLSNPSQLDVHTAFLVSRELGYQSVEDDIHGEIDLVLLVDNETTARQALDYDEIAEEVTTIQPCSGFGIRARTLVMTAEEFISEIANETYTHLPEDLFIYEDGRHYVYSEDISYSDWREVNEGTDQWTERYSDNEIPPIVSNVGVEVNHPKHSMETVSRGLSGDHEIQLNKSSGEHYRHIIRTN
;
A
#
# COMPACT_ATOMS: atom_id res chain seq x y z
N MET A 1 25.43 -3.16 57.38
CA MET A 1 24.33 -3.05 56.42
C MET A 1 24.64 -1.79 55.63
N MET A 2 25.01 -1.95 54.37
CA MET A 2 25.61 -0.89 53.56
C MET A 2 24.54 0.16 53.21
N ASN A 3 24.84 1.43 53.49
CA ASN A 3 24.21 2.57 52.81
C ASN A 3 24.49 2.40 51.31
N SER A 4 23.54 1.98 50.48
CA SER A 4 23.71 2.14 49.03
C SER A 4 23.46 3.61 48.70
N GLU A 5 24.43 4.29 48.08
CA GLU A 5 24.26 5.66 47.59
C GLU A 5 23.65 5.67 46.18
N THR A 6 22.95 4.61 45.77
CA THR A 6 22.42 4.40 44.42
C THR A 6 21.00 3.87 44.48
N CYS A 7 20.21 4.18 43.46
CA CYS A 7 18.95 3.50 43.19
C CYS A 7 19.24 2.03 42.85
N GLU A 8 18.41 1.11 43.33
CA GLU A 8 18.43 -0.28 42.89
C GLU A 8 17.74 -0.41 41.53
N SER A 9 18.26 0.31 40.53
CA SER A 9 18.00 0.01 39.13
C SER A 9 18.68 -1.32 38.83
N ALA A 10 17.93 -2.43 38.77
CA ALA A 10 18.53 -3.67 38.27
C ALA A 10 19.17 -3.41 36.90
N VAL A 11 20.25 -4.12 36.54
CA VAL A 11 20.89 -4.07 35.19
C VAL A 11 19.85 -4.16 34.06
N GLU A 12 18.69 -4.76 34.35
CA GLU A 12 17.51 -4.82 33.49
C GLU A 12 16.95 -3.45 33.05
N LEU A 13 16.98 -2.39 33.86
CA LEU A 13 16.40 -1.08 33.49
C LEU A 13 17.15 -0.44 32.31
N GLU A 14 18.48 -0.51 32.32
CA GLU A 14 19.32 -0.04 31.20
C GLU A 14 19.06 -0.86 29.93
N MET A 15 18.91 -2.19 30.06
CA MET A 15 18.58 -3.07 28.93
C MET A 15 17.18 -2.82 28.36
N LEU A 16 16.24 -2.41 29.20
CA LEU A 16 14.84 -2.17 28.82
C LEU A 16 14.59 -0.74 28.35
N ALA A 17 15.48 0.22 28.63
CA ALA A 17 15.29 1.65 28.36
C ALA A 17 14.82 1.94 26.92
N SER A 18 15.50 1.39 25.92
CA SER A 18 15.11 1.57 24.51
C SER A 18 13.74 0.95 24.17
N GLY A 19 13.36 -0.14 24.86
CA GLY A 19 12.04 -0.75 24.75
C GLY A 19 10.94 0.09 25.42
N MET A 20 11.21 0.62 26.61
CA MET A 20 10.28 1.48 27.36
C MET A 20 10.05 2.82 26.65
N ALA A 21 11.07 3.39 26.01
CA ALA A 21 10.94 4.61 25.21
C ALA A 21 9.84 4.49 24.14
N LYS A 22 9.59 3.27 23.61
CA LYS A 22 8.54 3.02 22.60
C LYS A 22 7.11 3.10 23.15
N GLN A 23 6.94 3.22 24.47
CA GLN A 23 5.61 3.40 25.08
C GLN A 23 5.03 4.79 24.78
N HIS A 24 5.85 5.83 24.64
CA HIS A 24 5.41 7.17 24.26
C HIS A 24 5.63 7.40 22.75
N GLU A 25 4.62 7.94 22.06
CA GLU A 25 4.73 8.16 20.61
C GLU A 25 5.39 9.51 20.28
N ASN A 26 5.16 10.50 21.13
CA ASN A 26 5.57 11.88 20.91
C ASN A 26 5.94 12.59 22.23
N PHE A 27 6.47 13.80 22.11
CA PHE A 27 6.86 14.67 23.23
C PHE A 27 5.72 14.95 24.22
N LEU A 28 4.50 15.18 23.72
CA LEU A 28 3.35 15.51 24.57
C LEU A 28 2.93 14.32 25.44
N ASP A 29 3.01 13.10 24.91
CA ASP A 29 2.72 11.86 25.66
C ASP A 29 3.76 11.66 26.78
N ALA A 30 5.06 11.77 26.45
CA ALA A 30 6.13 11.61 27.43
C ALA A 30 6.06 12.69 28.51
N THR A 31 5.81 13.94 28.13
CA THR A 31 5.65 15.06 29.07
C THR A 31 4.40 14.89 29.94
N GLN A 32 3.30 14.35 29.40
CA GLN A 32 2.06 14.11 30.15
C GLN A 32 2.29 13.20 31.36
N GLU A 33 3.03 12.11 31.21
CA GLU A 33 3.33 11.21 32.34
C GLU A 33 4.09 11.92 33.47
N LEU A 34 5.00 12.83 33.15
CA LEU A 34 5.73 13.58 34.18
C LEU A 34 4.78 14.52 34.95
N ILE A 35 3.82 15.13 34.26
CA ILE A 35 2.79 15.97 34.88
C ILE A 35 1.82 15.12 35.70
N ASP A 36 1.42 13.96 35.20
CA ASP A 36 0.54 13.01 35.89
C ASP A 36 1.16 12.54 37.22
N ASN A 37 2.46 12.28 37.24
CA ASN A 37 3.18 11.97 38.49
C ASN A 37 3.14 13.13 39.49
N SER A 38 3.33 14.37 39.02
CA SER A 38 3.23 15.58 39.87
C SER A 38 1.83 15.81 40.43
N VAL A 39 0.76 15.50 39.66
CA VAL A 39 -0.62 15.55 40.16
C VAL A 39 -0.88 14.43 41.17
N ALA A 40 -0.49 13.19 40.85
CA ALA A 40 -0.69 12.03 41.70
C ALA A 40 0.09 12.10 43.02
N ALA A 41 1.14 12.93 43.11
CA ALA A 41 1.86 13.18 44.36
C ALA A 41 1.02 13.89 45.44
N VAL A 42 -0.08 14.52 45.05
CA VAL A 42 -0.99 15.25 45.96
C VAL A 42 -2.41 14.70 45.91
N VAL A 43 -2.86 14.22 44.75
CA VAL A 43 -4.23 13.75 44.50
C VAL A 43 -4.30 12.22 44.64
N ASP A 44 -4.79 11.79 45.80
CA ASP A 44 -4.82 10.37 46.19
C ASP A 44 -5.96 9.58 45.52
N GLY A 45 -7.07 10.24 45.13
CA GLY A 45 -8.26 9.59 44.55
C GLY A 45 -9.37 10.57 44.16
N GLU A 46 -10.49 10.07 43.60
CA GLU A 46 -11.58 10.92 43.08
C GLU A 46 -12.24 11.79 44.18
N GLY A 47 -12.20 11.37 45.45
CA GLY A 47 -12.73 12.15 46.57
C GLY A 47 -12.08 13.53 46.74
N TYR A 48 -10.86 13.73 46.22
CA TYR A 48 -10.22 15.04 46.18
C TYR A 48 -11.07 16.08 45.43
N PHE A 49 -11.75 15.70 44.36
CA PHE A 49 -12.53 16.67 43.57
C PHE A 49 -13.89 17.03 44.21
N ASP A 50 -14.31 16.26 45.23
CA ASP A 50 -15.51 16.53 46.02
C ASP A 50 -15.20 17.41 47.25
N ASP A 51 -14.04 17.19 47.88
CA ASP A 51 -13.54 18.00 49.01
C ASP A 51 -12.01 18.08 48.95
N ALA A 52 -11.51 19.03 48.15
CA ALA A 52 -10.09 19.20 47.92
C ALA A 52 -9.44 19.83 49.16
N ASP A 53 -8.64 19.06 49.89
CA ASP A 53 -8.02 19.47 51.16
C ASP A 53 -6.59 20.03 51.00
N LYS A 54 -5.87 19.56 49.97
CA LYS A 54 -4.48 19.95 49.64
C LYS A 54 -4.44 20.82 48.37
N ARG A 55 -3.55 21.82 48.33
CA ARG A 55 -3.30 22.63 47.12
C ARG A 55 -2.34 21.92 46.17
N VAL A 56 -2.57 22.03 44.87
CA VAL A 56 -1.70 21.49 43.80
C VAL A 56 -1.12 22.62 42.97
N ASN A 57 0.20 22.80 43.04
CA ASN A 57 0.96 23.78 42.27
C ASN A 57 1.99 23.07 41.41
N ILE A 58 1.90 23.23 40.09
CA ILE A 58 2.84 22.66 39.12
C ILE A 58 3.46 23.76 38.27
N SER A 59 4.78 23.78 38.11
CA SER A 59 5.47 24.65 37.14
C SER A 59 6.11 23.83 36.04
N ILE A 60 5.94 24.28 34.81
CA ILE A 60 6.48 23.64 33.60
C ILE A 60 7.29 24.68 32.82
N SER A 61 8.61 24.55 32.76
CA SER A 61 9.48 25.46 32.00
C SER A 61 10.06 24.79 30.76
N PHE A 62 9.92 25.42 29.60
CA PHE A 62 10.57 24.99 28.35
C PHE A 62 11.74 25.91 27.99
N VAL A 63 12.95 25.36 27.93
CA VAL A 63 14.14 26.10 27.49
C VAL A 63 14.59 25.54 26.14
N ARG A 64 14.42 26.33 25.07
CA ARG A 64 14.83 25.92 23.71
C ARG A 64 16.21 26.48 23.38
N GLY A 65 17.15 25.58 23.11
CA GLY A 65 18.47 25.89 22.57
C GLY A 65 18.51 25.83 21.04
N GLU A 66 19.72 25.77 20.47
CA GLU A 66 19.89 25.60 19.03
C GLU A 66 19.39 24.24 18.56
N GLU A 67 19.77 23.15 19.27
CA GLU A 67 19.49 21.77 18.87
C GLU A 67 18.62 20.97 19.86
N THR A 68 18.42 21.48 21.07
CA THR A 68 17.71 20.78 22.15
C THR A 68 16.60 21.62 22.78
N VAL A 69 15.65 20.94 23.43
CA VAL A 69 14.64 21.56 24.31
C VAL A 69 14.69 20.85 25.65
N THR A 70 14.98 21.61 26.71
CA THR A 70 14.97 21.12 28.08
C THR A 70 13.66 21.51 28.75
N THR A 71 12.97 20.53 29.31
CA THR A 71 11.71 20.70 30.02
C THR A 71 11.95 20.50 31.51
N TYR A 72 11.50 21.44 32.33
CA TYR A 72 11.50 21.33 33.80
C TYR A 72 10.07 21.24 34.28
N ILE A 73 9.74 20.23 35.08
CA ILE A 73 8.42 20.07 35.72
C ILE A 73 8.65 20.00 37.22
N SER A 74 7.98 20.85 37.97
CA SER A 74 8.10 20.96 39.43
C SER A 74 6.74 20.93 40.10
N ASP A 75 6.62 20.23 41.22
CA ASP A 75 5.42 20.21 42.06
C ASP A 75 5.71 20.60 43.51
N ASN A 76 4.63 20.86 44.27
CA ASN A 76 4.65 21.08 45.71
C ASN A 76 4.21 19.83 46.51
N GLY A 77 4.37 18.63 45.94
CA GLY A 77 4.04 17.38 46.62
C GLY A 77 4.93 17.11 47.83
N PRO A 78 4.72 16.01 48.57
CA PRO A 78 5.48 15.70 49.78
C PRO A 78 6.98 15.45 49.55
N GLY A 79 7.40 15.29 48.30
CA GLY A 79 8.72 14.82 47.92
C GLY A 79 8.87 13.32 48.08
N ILE A 80 9.87 12.75 47.41
CA ILE A 80 10.25 11.35 47.45
C ILE A 80 11.39 11.17 48.46
N THR A 81 11.25 10.20 49.38
CA THR A 81 12.28 9.88 50.37
C THR A 81 13.48 9.18 49.73
N ARG A 82 14.62 9.15 50.42
CA ARG A 82 15.78 8.37 49.98
C ARG A 82 15.44 6.89 49.83
N GLU A 83 14.69 6.34 50.77
CA GLU A 83 14.28 4.94 50.77
C GLU A 83 13.43 4.61 49.53
N ASP A 84 12.50 5.50 49.17
CA ASP A 84 11.66 5.35 47.98
C ASP A 84 12.46 5.46 46.68
N LEU A 85 13.38 6.43 46.60
CA LEU A 85 14.30 6.54 45.45
C LEU A 85 15.17 5.28 45.30
N GLN A 86 15.66 4.73 46.41
CA GLN A 86 16.52 3.55 46.42
C GLN A 86 15.76 2.31 45.95
N ASN A 87 14.61 2.04 46.56
CA ASN A 87 14.02 0.71 46.51
C ASN A 87 12.85 0.60 45.52
N HIS A 88 12.32 1.73 45.01
CA HIS A 88 11.00 1.74 44.40
C HIS A 88 10.87 2.56 43.12
N VAL A 89 11.39 3.80 43.07
CA VAL A 89 11.17 4.71 41.92
C VAL A 89 11.75 4.17 40.61
N PHE A 90 13.01 3.69 40.62
CA PHE A 90 13.69 3.19 39.42
C PHE A 90 13.69 1.65 39.27
N ARG A 91 12.92 0.92 40.08
CA ARG A 91 12.75 -0.54 39.91
C ARG A 91 11.70 -0.89 38.86
N THR A 92 11.92 -1.97 38.13
CA THR A 92 10.98 -2.51 37.13
C THR A 92 9.81 -3.22 37.81
N GLY A 93 8.57 -2.94 37.36
CA GLY A 93 7.38 -3.73 37.73
C GLY A 93 6.87 -3.62 39.17
N ASN A 94 7.23 -2.58 39.93
CA ASN A 94 6.80 -2.44 41.33
C ASN A 94 5.52 -1.59 41.47
N LYS A 95 4.39 -2.24 41.80
CA LYS A 95 3.07 -1.60 42.02
C LYS A 95 2.87 -1.15 43.47
N GLU A 96 3.77 -1.53 44.39
CA GLU A 96 3.54 -1.48 45.85
C GLU A 96 3.51 -0.07 46.48
N ILE A 97 3.90 1.00 45.78
CA ILE A 97 4.03 2.37 46.35
C ILE A 97 3.24 3.44 45.61
N SER A 98 2.56 3.06 44.53
CA SER A 98 1.91 4.04 43.68
C SER A 98 0.46 4.30 44.13
N GLU A 99 0.30 4.81 45.34
CA GLU A 99 -0.99 5.34 45.83
C GLU A 99 -1.18 6.74 45.21
N GLY A 100 -2.03 6.83 44.19
CA GLY A 100 -2.37 8.08 43.53
C GLY A 100 -3.21 7.84 42.28
N ILE A 101 -4.17 8.74 42.00
CA ILE A 101 -5.24 8.51 41.02
C ILE A 101 -4.75 8.25 39.57
N LEU A 102 -3.52 8.66 39.23
CA LEU A 102 -2.92 8.52 37.91
C LEU A 102 -1.74 7.51 37.85
N ASN A 103 -1.48 6.82 38.95
CA ASN A 103 -0.32 5.95 39.13
C ASN A 103 -0.70 4.46 39.15
N ASN A 104 -0.71 3.80 37.98
CA ASN A 104 -1.34 2.47 37.87
C ASN A 104 -0.37 1.29 37.67
N VAL A 105 0.79 1.46 37.02
CA VAL A 105 1.64 0.31 36.58
C VAL A 105 3.09 0.40 37.06
N GLY A 106 3.50 1.55 37.61
CA GLY A 106 4.88 1.76 38.09
C GLY A 106 5.93 1.88 36.97
N TRP A 107 5.56 2.12 35.70
CA TRP A 107 6.49 2.27 34.56
C TRP A 107 6.57 3.69 33.97
N GLY A 108 5.56 4.54 34.19
CA GLY A 108 5.36 5.81 33.45
C GLY A 108 6.55 6.79 33.51
N LEU A 109 7.04 7.12 34.71
CA LEU A 109 8.21 7.99 34.88
C LEU A 109 9.43 7.47 34.11
N LYS A 110 9.72 6.16 34.22
CA LYS A 110 10.87 5.51 33.59
C LYS A 110 10.76 5.51 32.07
N ALA A 111 9.57 5.20 31.53
CA ALA A 111 9.30 5.23 30.10
C ALA A 111 9.42 6.64 29.52
N SER A 112 8.93 7.67 30.23
CA SER A 112 9.07 9.07 29.85
C SER A 112 10.53 9.50 29.79
N LEU A 113 11.30 9.26 30.87
CA LEU A 113 12.72 9.59 30.90
C LEU A 113 13.48 8.88 29.77
N ALA A 114 13.21 7.58 29.54
CA ALA A 114 13.83 6.83 28.45
C ALA A 114 13.49 7.40 27.06
N TRP A 115 12.27 7.91 26.86
CA TRP A 115 11.88 8.57 25.61
C TRP A 115 12.68 9.86 25.37
N PHE A 116 12.88 10.68 26.40
CA PHE A 116 13.70 11.90 26.31
C PHE A 116 15.16 11.56 25.94
N GLU A 117 15.74 10.53 26.56
CA GLU A 117 17.09 10.06 26.20
C GLU A 117 17.20 9.55 24.76
N GLU A 118 16.22 8.74 24.34
CA GLU A 118 16.19 8.17 23.00
C GLU A 118 16.04 9.25 21.93
N SER A 119 15.27 10.31 22.21
CA SER A 119 15.15 11.49 21.35
C SER A 119 16.52 12.12 21.05
N LEU A 120 17.39 12.26 22.07
CA LEU A 120 18.74 12.78 21.91
C LEU A 120 19.63 11.80 21.11
N LYS A 121 19.61 10.51 21.47
CA LYS A 121 20.40 9.46 20.82
C LYS A 121 20.09 9.37 19.31
N GLN A 122 18.82 9.38 18.92
CA GLN A 122 18.39 9.26 17.52
C GLN A 122 18.82 10.43 16.63
N ARG A 123 19.11 11.59 17.22
CA ARG A 123 19.54 12.80 16.50
C ARG A 123 21.03 13.06 16.60
N GLY A 124 21.81 12.10 17.11
CA GLY A 124 23.26 12.25 17.27
C GLY A 124 23.65 13.22 18.39
N LEU A 125 22.72 13.54 19.30
CA LEU A 125 22.93 14.42 20.46
C LEU A 125 23.14 13.61 21.75
N GLY A 126 23.53 12.34 21.63
CA GLY A 126 23.77 11.44 22.76
C GLY A 126 24.98 11.79 23.63
N ASP A 127 25.76 12.81 23.26
CA ASP A 127 26.85 13.35 24.09
C ASP A 127 26.40 14.55 24.95
N ASP A 128 25.11 14.95 24.91
CA ASP A 128 24.59 16.03 25.75
C ASP A 128 24.73 15.67 27.24
N PRO A 129 25.36 16.53 28.08
CA PRO A 129 25.55 16.22 29.49
C PRO A 129 24.27 16.37 30.34
N HIS A 130 23.14 16.79 29.76
CA HIS A 130 21.90 17.13 30.47
C HIS A 130 20.71 16.26 30.03
N TRP A 131 20.83 14.93 30.14
CA TRP A 131 19.78 13.95 29.82
C TRP A 131 18.48 14.17 30.61
N PHE A 132 18.53 13.82 31.89
CA PHE A 132 17.48 14.12 32.86
C PHE A 132 18.08 14.35 34.25
N SER A 133 17.33 15.04 35.11
CA SER A 133 17.68 15.20 36.52
C SER A 133 16.39 15.20 37.34
N LEU A 134 16.27 14.27 38.29
CA LEU A 134 15.22 14.26 39.29
C LEU A 134 15.78 14.84 40.57
N VAL A 135 15.20 15.94 41.04
CA VAL A 135 15.52 16.58 42.32
C VAL A 135 14.28 16.56 43.19
N THR A 136 14.41 16.11 44.42
CA THR A 136 13.29 15.97 45.37
C THR A 136 13.68 16.48 46.74
N GLN A 137 12.73 17.07 47.44
CA GLN A 137 12.90 17.56 48.81
C GLN A 137 11.69 17.16 49.65
N THR A 138 11.94 16.58 50.83
CA THR A 138 10.90 16.33 51.83
C THR A 138 10.98 17.35 52.96
N ALA A 139 9.86 17.57 53.66
CA ALA A 139 9.80 18.49 54.81
C ALA A 139 10.77 18.11 55.95
N GLU A 140 11.24 16.86 55.98
CA GLU A 140 12.11 16.29 57.01
C GLU A 140 13.62 16.39 56.70
N SER A 141 14.01 17.15 55.66
CA SER A 141 15.39 17.65 55.42
C SER A 141 16.40 16.72 54.70
N GLU A 142 16.03 16.12 53.56
CA GLU A 142 17.02 15.77 52.53
C GLU A 142 16.58 16.28 51.16
N CYS A 143 17.40 17.14 50.53
CA CYS A 143 17.28 17.48 49.11
C CYS A 143 18.16 16.49 48.35
N LEU A 144 17.53 15.64 47.55
CA LEU A 144 18.17 14.53 46.84
C LEU A 144 18.15 14.79 45.35
N ARG A 145 19.15 14.26 44.65
CA ARG A 145 19.26 14.35 43.20
C ARG A 145 19.70 13.03 42.60
N VAL A 146 19.07 12.67 41.49
CA VAL A 146 19.41 11.54 40.61
C VAL A 146 19.54 12.09 39.20
N ASP A 147 20.66 11.84 38.53
CA ASP A 147 20.91 12.29 37.16
C ASP A 147 20.96 11.12 36.19
N GLY A 148 20.51 11.36 34.96
CA GLY A 148 20.70 10.44 33.84
C GLY A 148 22.12 10.47 33.25
N PRO A 149 22.42 9.60 32.29
CA PRO A 149 21.47 8.71 31.62
C PRO A 149 21.00 7.50 32.46
N ILE A 150 19.92 6.84 32.03
CA ILE A 150 19.44 5.57 32.60
C ILE A 150 20.56 4.54 32.44
N THR A 151 21.19 4.20 33.55
CA THR A 151 22.31 3.26 33.66
C THR A 151 22.05 2.27 34.79
N GLY A 152 22.80 1.17 34.85
CA GLY A 152 22.67 0.16 35.90
C GLY A 152 22.84 0.68 37.33
N ASP A 153 23.61 1.75 37.54
CA ASP A 153 23.85 2.35 38.86
C ASP A 153 23.48 3.85 38.85
N LEU A 154 22.19 4.19 39.07
CA LEU A 154 21.73 5.58 39.18
C LEU A 154 22.06 6.17 40.57
N PRO A 155 23.05 7.07 40.74
CA PRO A 155 23.50 7.52 42.05
C PRO A 155 22.53 8.53 42.67
N ILE A 156 22.32 8.43 43.98
CA ILE A 156 21.53 9.37 44.78
C ILE A 156 22.49 10.28 45.55
N VAL A 157 22.60 11.53 45.10
CA VAL A 157 23.47 12.53 45.71
C VAL A 157 22.68 13.55 46.52
N ASN A 158 23.32 14.15 47.52
CA ASN A 158 22.75 15.29 48.23
C ASN A 158 22.80 16.54 47.34
N ALA A 159 21.64 17.04 46.97
CA ALA A 159 21.46 18.27 46.22
C ALA A 159 21.59 19.48 47.16
N LYS A 160 21.96 20.63 46.60
CA LYS A 160 21.86 21.91 47.30
C LYS A 160 20.44 22.45 47.13
N GLU A 161 19.96 23.22 48.09
CA GLU A 161 18.64 23.90 48.00
C GLU A 161 18.47 24.72 46.71
N ARG A 162 19.56 25.28 46.17
CA ARG A 162 19.52 25.99 44.88
C ARG A 162 19.18 25.08 43.69
N ASP A 163 19.50 23.78 43.76
CA ASP A 163 19.35 22.83 42.66
C ASP A 163 17.86 22.47 42.48
N TRP A 164 17.06 22.55 43.57
CA TRP A 164 15.59 22.55 43.53
C TRP A 164 15.02 23.70 42.68
N LYS A 165 15.70 24.85 42.67
CA LYS A 165 15.24 26.11 42.05
C LYS A 165 15.77 26.33 40.62
N VAL A 166 16.55 25.40 40.06
CA VAL A 166 17.16 25.55 38.72
C VAL A 166 16.11 25.38 37.61
N GLY A 167 16.19 26.21 36.56
CA GLY A 167 15.28 26.14 35.40
C GLY A 167 13.90 26.76 35.64
N ILE A 168 13.66 27.28 36.84
CA ILE A 168 12.45 28.01 37.22
C ILE A 168 12.77 29.51 37.23
N PRO A 169 12.00 30.35 36.53
CA PRO A 169 12.17 31.81 36.56
C PRO A 169 11.98 32.38 37.96
N SER A 170 12.63 33.50 38.25
CA SER A 170 12.47 34.19 39.54
C SER A 170 11.07 34.78 39.77
N ASP A 171 10.24 34.89 38.74
CA ASP A 171 8.88 35.42 38.73
C ASP A 171 7.79 34.36 38.97
N VAL A 172 8.16 33.08 39.17
CA VAL A 172 7.22 32.01 39.56
C VAL A 172 7.25 31.86 41.10
N ASP A 173 6.55 32.76 41.79
CA ASP A 173 6.62 32.93 43.25
C ASP A 173 6.18 31.70 44.06
N SER A 174 5.21 30.91 43.57
CA SER A 174 4.50 29.90 44.38
C SER A 174 5.28 28.62 44.72
N LEU A 175 6.41 28.36 44.03
CA LEU A 175 7.21 27.13 44.18
C LEU A 175 8.60 27.36 44.78
N LEU A 176 9.12 28.57 44.66
CA LEU A 176 10.40 28.97 45.26
C LEU A 176 10.33 29.03 46.81
N GLU A 177 9.11 29.10 47.35
CA GLU A 177 8.79 29.15 48.78
C GLU A 177 8.41 27.79 49.40
N SER A 178 8.29 26.72 48.60
CA SER A 178 7.97 25.38 49.11
C SER A 178 9.18 24.73 49.77
N ASP A 179 9.01 24.11 50.93
CA ASP A 179 10.04 23.34 51.64
C ASP A 179 10.01 21.83 51.32
N HIS A 180 9.09 21.41 50.45
CA HIS A 180 8.96 20.06 49.91
C HIS A 180 8.47 20.06 48.45
N GLY A 181 8.75 18.99 47.70
CA GLY A 181 8.34 18.82 46.30
C GLY A 181 9.26 17.94 45.46
N THR A 182 8.84 17.62 44.23
CA THR A 182 9.68 16.95 43.21
C THR A 182 9.82 17.80 41.95
N ARG A 183 11.01 17.75 41.31
CA ARG A 183 11.35 18.44 40.08
C ARG A 183 12.04 17.46 39.14
N VAL A 184 11.51 17.33 37.94
CA VAL A 184 12.11 16.57 36.85
C VAL A 184 12.56 17.52 35.76
N GLN A 185 13.84 17.49 35.44
CA GLN A 185 14.41 18.04 34.21
C GLN A 185 14.53 16.91 33.20
N ALA A 186 14.10 17.10 31.96
CA ALA A 186 14.34 16.15 30.86
C ALA A 186 14.58 16.90 29.54
N THR A 187 15.59 16.47 28.77
CA THR A 187 16.00 17.13 27.52
C THR A 187 15.74 16.24 26.32
N CYS A 188 15.19 16.80 25.25
CA CYS A 188 14.96 16.12 23.98
C CYS A 188 15.58 16.91 22.82
N ALA A 189 15.62 16.29 21.64
CA ALA A 189 16.01 17.00 20.43
C ALA A 189 14.95 18.04 20.04
N ARG A 190 15.38 19.27 19.74
CA ARG A 190 14.50 20.37 19.33
C ARG A 190 13.63 20.00 18.13
N SER A 191 14.20 19.30 17.16
CA SER A 191 13.49 18.87 15.96
C SER A 191 12.28 17.98 16.27
N GLN A 192 12.35 17.19 17.35
CA GLN A 192 11.26 16.32 17.78
C GLN A 192 10.19 17.12 18.55
N PHE A 193 10.61 17.96 19.50
CA PHE A 193 9.70 18.93 20.15
C PHE A 193 8.93 19.78 19.14
N ASP A 194 9.64 20.36 18.17
CA ASP A 194 9.05 21.27 17.19
C ASP A 194 8.01 20.55 16.31
N ALA A 195 8.23 19.27 15.98
CA ALA A 195 7.30 18.42 15.24
C ALA A 195 6.10 17.95 16.08
N ASP A 196 6.30 17.70 17.37
CA ASP A 196 5.27 17.07 18.20
C ASP A 196 4.28 18.07 18.81
N VAL A 197 4.72 19.30 19.12
CA VAL A 197 3.88 20.30 19.80
C VAL A 197 3.02 21.09 18.82
N TRP A 198 3.65 21.74 17.82
CA TRP A 198 2.94 22.44 16.74
C TRP A 198 3.88 22.67 15.55
N PRO A 199 3.89 21.79 14.54
CA PRO A 199 4.84 21.84 13.41
C PRO A 199 4.91 23.17 12.67
N SER A 200 3.77 23.82 12.44
CA SER A 200 3.69 25.04 11.62
C SER A 200 3.99 26.33 12.39
N ALA A 201 4.25 26.26 13.70
CA ALA A 201 4.60 27.43 14.50
C ALA A 201 6.12 27.50 14.67
N ASP A 202 6.71 28.66 14.36
CA ASP A 202 8.17 28.84 14.46
C ASP A 202 8.61 29.33 15.86
N SER A 203 7.81 30.20 16.50
CA SER A 203 8.15 30.74 17.82
C SER A 203 7.83 29.77 18.95
N LEU A 204 8.73 29.69 19.94
CA LEU A 204 8.52 28.86 21.14
C LEU A 204 7.28 29.34 21.91
N GLY A 205 7.07 30.66 22.01
CA GLY A 205 5.89 31.21 22.68
C GLY A 205 4.57 30.73 22.09
N THR A 206 4.47 30.59 20.76
CA THR A 206 3.25 30.07 20.11
C THR A 206 3.03 28.58 20.41
N LYS A 207 4.11 27.77 20.40
CA LYS A 207 4.04 26.35 20.76
C LYS A 207 3.64 26.18 22.24
N VAL A 208 4.16 27.03 23.11
CA VAL A 208 3.86 27.02 24.56
C VAL A 208 2.41 27.42 24.84
N GLN A 209 1.84 28.38 24.10
CA GLN A 209 0.41 28.69 24.20
C GLN A 209 -0.49 27.50 23.80
N TYR A 210 -0.06 26.66 22.86
CA TYR A 210 -0.77 25.42 22.54
C TYR A 210 -0.69 24.41 23.68
N VAL A 211 0.48 24.23 24.30
CA VAL A 211 0.63 23.38 25.50
C VAL A 211 -0.23 23.90 26.64
N ARG A 212 -0.19 25.21 26.90
CA ARG A 212 -1.01 25.87 27.92
C ARG A 212 -2.49 25.57 27.73
N GLU A 213 -3.00 25.70 26.50
CA GLU A 213 -4.40 25.39 26.20
C GLU A 213 -4.72 23.90 26.41
N ARG A 214 -3.83 23.00 25.94
CA ARG A 214 -3.99 21.56 26.16
C ARG A 214 -4.10 21.22 27.63
N LEU A 215 -3.22 21.77 28.47
CA LEU A 215 -3.25 21.55 29.91
C LEU A 215 -4.53 22.10 30.55
N GLY A 216 -5.02 23.26 30.08
CA GLY A 216 -6.26 23.86 30.56
C GLY A 216 -7.50 23.01 30.28
N VAL A 217 -7.51 22.25 29.19
CA VAL A 217 -8.56 21.25 28.89
C VAL A 217 -8.35 19.98 29.70
N VAL A 218 -7.13 19.45 29.72
CA VAL A 218 -6.80 18.16 30.34
C VAL A 218 -7.03 18.18 31.85
N PHE A 219 -6.56 19.23 32.53
CA PHE A 219 -6.60 19.37 33.99
C PHE A 219 -7.66 20.35 34.49
N ARG A 220 -8.70 20.64 33.68
CA ARG A 220 -9.73 21.62 34.03
C ARG A 220 -10.41 21.36 35.39
N ARG A 221 -10.65 20.10 35.75
CA ARG A 221 -11.26 19.73 37.04
C ARG A 221 -10.31 20.00 38.20
N LEU A 222 -9.02 19.68 38.04
CA LEU A 222 -8.00 19.98 39.04
C LEU A 222 -7.91 21.49 39.29
N LEU A 223 -7.80 22.26 38.21
CA LEU A 223 -7.74 23.73 38.25
C LEU A 223 -9.01 24.38 38.80
N SER A 224 -10.16 23.69 38.72
CA SER A 224 -11.44 24.17 39.25
C SER A 224 -11.78 23.63 40.64
N ALA A 225 -11.04 22.64 41.15
CA ALA A 225 -11.32 22.01 42.44
C ALA A 225 -11.05 22.94 43.62
N ARG A 226 -10.07 23.84 43.48
CA ARG A 226 -9.74 24.89 44.43
C ARG A 226 -9.21 26.13 43.71
N ASP A 227 -9.53 27.31 44.23
CA ASP A 227 -9.06 28.60 43.68
C ASP A 227 -7.53 28.77 43.78
N ASP A 228 -6.86 28.02 44.66
CA ASP A 228 -5.41 28.04 44.87
C ASP A 228 -4.67 26.87 44.19
N ASN A 229 -5.36 26.05 43.38
CA ASN A 229 -4.71 25.08 42.50
C ASN A 229 -4.19 25.78 41.24
N GLN A 230 -2.95 25.52 40.87
CA GLN A 230 -2.30 26.23 39.77
C GLN A 230 -1.37 25.35 38.94
N ILE A 231 -1.43 25.53 37.62
CA ILE A 231 -0.37 25.09 36.70
C ILE A 231 0.19 26.33 36.01
N VAL A 232 1.49 26.54 36.08
CA VAL A 232 2.20 27.65 35.45
C VAL A 232 3.14 27.12 34.39
N VAL A 233 3.11 27.71 33.20
CA VAL A 233 4.00 27.36 32.10
C VAL A 233 4.91 28.53 31.77
N HIS A 234 6.21 28.30 31.75
CA HIS A 234 7.22 29.26 31.34
C HIS A 234 7.95 28.78 30.09
N TYR A 235 8.48 29.72 29.30
CA TYR A 235 9.41 29.41 28.23
C TYR A 235 10.54 30.42 28.11
N HIS A 236 11.71 29.93 27.68
CA HIS A 236 12.85 30.75 27.28
C HIS A 236 13.46 30.19 26.00
N ASP A 237 13.37 30.96 24.93
CA ASP A 237 13.97 30.65 23.65
C ASP A 237 15.35 31.30 23.57
N LEU A 238 16.41 30.53 23.81
CA LEU A 238 17.78 31.04 23.89
C LEU A 238 18.25 31.74 22.60
N PRO A 239 17.97 31.20 21.38
CA PRO A 239 18.37 31.85 20.13
C PRO A 239 17.76 33.25 19.90
N SER A 240 16.51 33.46 20.29
CA SER A 240 15.80 34.75 20.12
C SER A 240 15.83 35.62 21.38
N ASN A 241 16.22 35.03 22.52
CA ASN A 241 16.08 35.56 23.87
C ASN A 241 14.63 35.97 24.22
N GLU A 242 13.64 35.36 23.56
CA GLU A 242 12.22 35.51 23.89
C GLU A 242 11.90 34.68 25.14
N GLN A 243 11.17 35.25 26.08
CA GLN A 243 10.73 34.55 27.29
C GLN A 243 9.32 34.99 27.68
N GLY A 244 8.60 34.11 28.38
CA GLY A 244 7.27 34.44 28.89
C GLY A 244 6.75 33.41 29.88
N THR A 245 5.88 33.87 30.76
CA THR A 245 5.25 33.08 31.83
C THR A 245 3.74 33.17 31.68
N PHE A 246 3.05 32.03 31.72
CA PHE A 246 1.60 31.95 31.58
C PHE A 246 1.00 31.01 32.63
N GLU A 247 -0.01 31.49 33.33
CA GLU A 247 -0.89 30.63 34.12
C GLU A 247 -1.85 29.85 33.20
N VAL A 248 -2.06 28.56 33.49
CA VAL A 248 -2.98 27.68 32.76
C VAL A 248 -4.39 27.84 33.36
N PRO A 249 -5.36 28.41 32.63
CA PRO A 249 -6.72 28.49 33.13
C PRO A 249 -7.49 27.19 32.87
N PRO A 250 -8.51 26.87 33.67
CA PRO A 250 -9.44 25.78 33.35
C PRO A 250 -10.24 26.13 32.10
N ILE A 251 -10.23 25.25 31.10
CA ILE A 251 -10.97 25.44 29.85
C ILE A 251 -12.08 24.40 29.79
N SER A 252 -13.31 24.84 30.02
CA SER A 252 -14.51 24.02 29.95
C SER A 252 -15.32 24.35 28.70
N PRO A 253 -15.98 23.37 28.07
CA PRO A 253 -16.95 23.65 27.03
C PRO A 253 -18.10 24.48 27.63
N SER A 254 -18.58 25.45 26.88
CA SER A 254 -19.83 26.16 27.17
C SER A 254 -20.80 25.87 26.03
N TYR A 255 -22.08 25.74 26.35
CA TYR A 255 -23.11 25.37 25.37
C TYR A 255 -24.08 26.53 25.14
N THR A 256 -24.64 26.62 23.94
CA THR A 256 -25.64 27.62 23.58
C THR A 256 -26.98 27.32 24.22
N ASP A 257 -27.72 28.33 24.68
CA ASP A 257 -29.10 28.19 25.18
C ASP A 257 -30.10 27.75 24.08
N ASP A 258 -29.70 27.85 22.81
CA ASP A 258 -30.55 27.60 21.64
C ASP A 258 -30.73 26.11 21.30
N THR A 259 -29.97 25.21 21.91
CA THR A 259 -30.07 23.75 21.72
C THR A 259 -30.38 23.03 23.01
N VAL A 260 -31.08 21.90 22.95
CA VAL A 260 -31.35 21.09 24.15
C VAL A 260 -30.02 20.49 24.63
N LEU A 261 -29.56 20.92 25.82
CA LEU A 261 -28.43 20.28 26.49
C LEU A 261 -28.81 18.85 26.82
N LYS A 262 -28.09 17.89 26.23
CA LYS A 262 -28.29 16.47 26.46
C LYS A 262 -27.53 16.09 27.71
N SER A 263 -28.20 15.47 28.68
CA SER A 263 -27.57 14.99 29.91
C SER A 263 -28.11 13.61 30.25
N HIS A 264 -27.20 12.66 30.47
CA HIS A 264 -27.54 11.28 30.81
C HIS A 264 -26.60 10.76 31.89
N GLU A 265 -27.16 10.10 32.90
CA GLU A 265 -26.39 9.48 33.98
C GLU A 265 -26.81 8.01 34.12
N PHE A 266 -25.86 7.10 33.93
CA PHE A 266 -26.11 5.67 33.90
C PHE A 266 -24.98 4.88 34.58
N ARG A 267 -25.24 3.59 34.82
CA ARG A 267 -24.28 2.69 35.47
C ARG A 267 -23.88 1.57 34.54
N VAL A 268 -22.59 1.30 34.47
CA VAL A 268 -22.02 0.17 33.73
C VAL A 268 -21.52 -0.86 34.71
N SER A 269 -21.81 -2.14 34.47
CA SER A 269 -21.27 -3.28 35.22
C SER A 269 -20.59 -4.24 34.26
N THR A 270 -19.32 -4.57 34.49
CA THR A 270 -18.57 -5.52 33.66
C THR A 270 -18.84 -6.97 34.12
N PRO A 271 -18.71 -7.96 33.23
CA PRO A 271 -18.72 -9.39 33.58
C PRO A 271 -17.76 -9.80 34.70
N ARG A 272 -16.67 -9.04 34.91
CA ARG A 272 -15.69 -9.25 35.98
C ARG A 272 -16.13 -8.70 37.34
N GLY A 273 -17.26 -8.00 37.40
CA GLY A 273 -17.84 -7.43 38.62
C GLY A 273 -17.48 -5.96 38.86
N ASP A 274 -16.74 -5.32 37.96
CA ASP A 274 -16.40 -3.90 38.08
C ASP A 274 -17.61 -3.02 37.81
N ARG A 275 -17.73 -1.91 38.53
CA ARG A 275 -18.90 -1.02 38.44
C ARG A 275 -18.47 0.42 38.29
N TYR A 276 -19.14 1.12 37.38
CA TYR A 276 -18.84 2.51 37.04
C TYR A 276 -20.11 3.35 37.00
N GLN A 277 -20.02 4.60 37.49
CA GLN A 277 -20.99 5.67 37.29
C GLN A 277 -20.52 6.49 36.10
N VAL A 278 -21.36 6.63 35.09
CA VAL A 278 -21.05 7.39 33.88
C VAL A 278 -21.99 8.58 33.79
N ARG A 279 -21.43 9.77 33.54
CA ARG A 279 -22.18 11.01 33.30
C ARG A 279 -21.80 11.55 31.95
N TYR A 280 -22.79 11.75 31.11
CA TYR A 280 -22.66 12.32 29.79
C TYR A 280 -23.38 13.67 29.73
N GLU A 281 -22.72 14.67 29.18
CA GLU A 281 -23.29 15.99 28.89
C GLU A 281 -22.80 16.45 27.52
N ALA A 282 -23.71 16.87 26.64
CA ALA A 282 -23.31 17.39 25.33
C ALA A 282 -24.33 18.37 24.73
N GLY A 283 -23.83 19.22 23.83
CA GLY A 283 -24.63 20.22 23.13
C GLY A 283 -23.82 20.98 22.10
N THR A 284 -24.41 22.06 21.56
CA THR A 284 -23.73 22.96 20.64
C THR A 284 -22.84 23.92 21.42
N LEU A 285 -21.55 23.92 21.14
CA LEU A 285 -20.56 24.80 21.76
C LEU A 285 -20.83 26.26 21.43
N ASP A 286 -20.98 27.07 22.47
CA ASP A 286 -20.99 28.52 22.38
C ASP A 286 -19.54 29.03 22.27
N ILE A 287 -18.94 28.83 21.09
CA ILE A 287 -17.58 29.29 20.80
C ILE A 287 -17.46 30.79 20.98
N ASP A 288 -18.51 31.56 20.69
CA ASP A 288 -18.49 33.02 20.86
C ASP A 288 -18.37 33.41 22.33
N SER A 289 -19.09 32.76 23.24
CA SER A 289 -18.96 33.00 24.68
C SER A 289 -17.62 32.51 25.22
N MET A 290 -17.15 31.34 24.78
CA MET A 290 -15.82 30.84 25.14
C MET A 290 -14.70 31.77 24.67
N THR A 291 -14.79 32.27 23.43
CA THR A 291 -13.85 33.24 22.86
C THR A 291 -13.95 34.57 23.58
N LYS A 292 -15.14 35.11 23.87
CA LYS A 292 -15.30 36.36 24.64
C LYS A 292 -14.73 36.24 26.05
N TRP A 293 -14.93 35.10 26.71
CA TRP A 293 -14.31 34.81 28.00
C TRP A 293 -12.78 34.83 27.87
N ALA A 294 -12.22 34.12 26.89
CA ALA A 294 -10.79 34.09 26.65
C ALA A 294 -10.26 35.48 26.28
N GLU A 295 -10.91 36.26 25.41
CA GLU A 295 -10.50 37.63 25.07
C GLU A 295 -10.49 38.56 26.29
N LYS A 296 -11.43 38.38 27.22
CA LYS A 296 -11.58 39.23 28.41
C LYS A 296 -10.59 38.87 29.51
N GLU A 297 -10.46 37.59 29.82
CA GLU A 297 -9.71 37.10 30.98
C GLU A 297 -8.30 36.63 30.59
N HIS A 298 -8.11 36.08 29.39
CA HIS A 298 -6.86 35.45 28.93
C HIS A 298 -6.58 35.67 27.42
N PRO A 299 -6.43 36.91 26.93
CA PRO A 299 -6.39 37.22 25.49
C PRO A 299 -5.27 36.49 24.73
N ASP A 300 -4.13 36.22 25.39
CA ASP A 300 -2.98 35.53 24.79
C ASP A 300 -3.24 34.04 24.46
N LEU A 301 -4.31 33.47 25.00
CA LEU A 301 -4.73 32.09 24.76
C LEU A 301 -5.31 31.91 23.35
N LEU A 302 -5.72 33.00 22.69
CA LEU A 302 -6.28 33.00 21.34
C LEU A 302 -5.23 33.35 20.27
N THR A 303 -5.45 32.85 19.05
CA THR A 303 -4.69 33.28 17.87
C THR A 303 -5.06 34.73 17.50
N GLN A 304 -4.28 35.34 16.59
CA GLN A 304 -4.63 36.66 16.02
C GLN A 304 -6.01 36.70 15.35
N SER A 305 -6.54 35.53 14.97
CA SER A 305 -7.87 35.36 14.39
C SER A 305 -8.97 35.06 15.43
N GLY A 306 -8.68 35.18 16.73
CA GLY A 306 -9.65 34.98 17.81
C GLY A 306 -10.03 33.51 18.04
N LYS A 307 -9.15 32.55 17.71
CA LYS A 307 -9.44 31.11 17.81
C LYS A 307 -8.51 30.41 18.80
N PHE A 308 -9.03 29.38 19.46
CA PHE A 308 -8.22 28.41 20.22
C PHE A 308 -7.20 27.68 19.33
N ARG A 309 -6.16 27.08 19.90
CA ARG A 309 -4.97 26.45 19.30
C ARG A 309 -5.05 24.92 19.25
N TYR A 310 -5.50 24.33 20.34
CA TYR A 310 -5.58 22.90 20.62
C TYR A 310 -7.01 22.36 20.37
N ARG A 311 -7.99 22.74 21.20
CA ARG A 311 -9.35 22.16 21.25
C ARG A 311 -10.42 23.24 21.03
N TYR A 312 -11.63 22.85 20.62
CA TYR A 312 -12.76 23.74 20.36
C TYR A 312 -12.62 24.68 19.16
N ARG A 313 -12.02 24.18 18.08
CA ARG A 313 -12.05 24.85 16.77
C ARG A 313 -13.26 24.36 15.98
N PRO A 314 -14.00 25.23 15.26
CA PRO A 314 -15.13 24.82 14.43
C PRO A 314 -14.67 23.98 13.22
N SER A 315 -14.45 22.70 13.47
CA SER A 315 -14.08 21.64 12.53
C SER A 315 -14.33 20.30 13.19
N GLN A 316 -14.94 19.35 12.49
CA GLN A 316 -15.28 18.04 13.06
C GLN A 316 -14.07 17.31 13.67
N ASN A 317 -12.88 17.36 13.05
CA ASN A 317 -11.64 16.73 13.56
C ASN A 317 -11.11 17.30 14.89
N ARG A 318 -11.69 18.39 15.40
CA ARG A 318 -11.26 19.03 16.66
C ARG A 318 -12.44 19.31 17.59
N GLN A 319 -13.59 18.72 17.28
CA GLN A 319 -14.86 18.80 17.98
C GLN A 319 -15.34 17.40 18.34
N GLY A 320 -16.14 17.27 19.39
CA GLY A 320 -16.51 15.96 19.95
C GLY A 320 -16.55 15.96 21.49
N VAL A 321 -16.40 14.79 22.10
CA VAL A 321 -16.65 14.57 23.53
C VAL A 321 -15.34 14.36 24.28
N ASP A 322 -15.13 15.15 25.33
CA ASP A 322 -13.96 15.00 26.17
C ASP A 322 -14.22 13.92 27.24
N ILE A 323 -13.40 12.88 27.24
CA ILE A 323 -13.56 11.72 28.11
C ILE A 323 -12.68 11.91 29.34
N TYR A 324 -13.34 12.06 30.47
CA TYR A 324 -12.75 12.20 31.77
C TYR A 324 -12.76 10.87 32.53
N ALA A 325 -11.60 10.49 33.03
CA ALA A 325 -11.43 9.38 33.96
C ALA A 325 -10.09 9.52 34.71
N ASN A 326 -9.99 8.90 35.89
CA ASN A 326 -8.76 8.86 36.69
C ASN A 326 -8.15 10.26 36.95
N GLY A 327 -8.95 11.28 37.29
CA GLY A 327 -8.41 12.59 37.68
C GLY A 327 -8.19 13.62 36.58
N ARG A 328 -8.24 13.24 35.28
CA ARG A 328 -8.08 14.18 34.15
C ARG A 328 -8.89 13.78 32.92
N VAL A 329 -8.90 14.65 31.90
CA VAL A 329 -9.35 14.23 30.57
C VAL A 329 -8.29 13.29 30.00
N LEU A 330 -8.67 12.04 29.75
CA LEU A 330 -7.78 11.05 29.15
C LEU A 330 -7.68 11.26 27.65
N MET A 331 -8.83 11.46 27.01
CA MET A 331 -8.97 11.51 25.56
C MET A 331 -9.96 12.59 25.16
N THR A 332 -9.65 13.33 24.11
CA THR A 332 -10.65 14.14 23.40
C THR A 332 -11.15 13.28 22.24
N SER A 333 -12.34 12.71 22.38
CA SER A 333 -12.96 11.86 21.37
C SER A 333 -13.51 12.75 20.26
N VAL A 334 -13.12 12.48 19.00
CA VAL A 334 -13.81 13.08 17.86
C VAL A 334 -15.15 12.36 17.67
N PHE A 335 -16.09 12.96 16.94
CA PHE A 335 -17.41 12.37 16.66
C PHE A 335 -17.35 10.88 16.37
N GLU A 336 -16.58 10.50 15.35
CA GLU A 336 -16.39 9.13 14.85
C GLU A 336 -15.84 8.15 15.91
N ASP A 337 -15.10 8.65 16.91
CA ASP A 337 -14.50 7.78 17.93
C ASP A 337 -15.53 7.31 18.99
N LEU A 338 -16.61 8.08 19.20
CA LEU A 338 -17.64 7.80 20.22
C LEU A 338 -19.01 7.49 19.60
N PHE A 339 -19.38 8.22 18.54
CA PHE A 339 -20.63 8.09 17.81
C PHE A 339 -20.33 7.71 16.37
N ASP A 340 -21.05 6.73 15.84
CA ASP A 340 -20.92 6.35 14.43
C ASP A 340 -21.66 7.35 13.53
N LEU A 341 -21.08 8.54 13.35
CA LEU A 341 -21.69 9.64 12.63
C LEU A 341 -20.82 10.06 11.47
N THR A 342 -21.38 9.99 10.26
CA THR A 342 -20.73 10.49 9.04
C THR A 342 -20.36 11.98 9.16
N ARG A 343 -19.29 12.38 8.47
CA ARG A 343 -18.81 13.76 8.46
C ARG A 343 -19.83 14.75 7.89
N ASN A 344 -20.63 15.36 8.77
CA ASN A 344 -21.55 16.45 8.45
C ASN A 344 -21.15 17.80 9.08
N ASN A 345 -21.08 18.85 8.26
CA ASN A 345 -20.80 20.22 8.69
C ASN A 345 -21.78 20.77 9.74
N GLN A 346 -22.97 20.19 9.90
CA GLN A 346 -23.93 20.58 10.95
C GLN A 346 -23.44 20.25 12.37
N TYR A 347 -22.52 19.29 12.50
CA TYR A 347 -21.89 18.96 13.77
C TYR A 347 -20.59 19.73 14.01
N ASN A 348 -20.21 20.62 13.09
CA ASN A 348 -19.32 21.70 13.50
C ASN A 348 -19.97 22.36 14.72
N TYR A 349 -19.18 22.66 15.74
CA TYR A 349 -19.66 23.18 17.03
C TYR A 349 -20.21 22.15 18.02
N PHE A 350 -20.48 20.88 17.71
CA PHE A 350 -20.87 19.98 18.80
C PHE A 350 -19.70 19.67 19.73
N GLY A 351 -20.00 19.66 21.03
CA GLY A 351 -19.06 19.33 22.09
C GLY A 351 -19.74 18.59 23.21
N GLY A 352 -18.98 17.85 23.99
CA GLY A 352 -19.49 17.18 25.17
C GLY A 352 -18.41 16.82 26.18
N THR A 353 -18.86 16.30 27.31
CA THR A 353 -18.03 15.67 28.34
C THR A 353 -18.63 14.34 28.74
N LEU A 354 -17.79 13.30 28.79
CA LEU A 354 -18.13 11.98 29.29
C LEU A 354 -17.26 11.69 30.52
N GLN A 355 -17.86 11.62 31.69
CA GLN A 355 -17.17 11.40 32.95
C GLN A 355 -17.44 9.97 33.45
N ILE A 356 -16.37 9.25 33.79
CA ILE A 356 -16.44 7.85 34.22
C ILE A 356 -15.84 7.74 35.63
N PHE A 357 -16.62 7.28 36.60
CA PHE A 357 -16.24 7.15 37.99
C PHE A 357 -16.36 5.69 38.46
N PRO A 358 -15.34 5.09 39.08
CA PRO A 358 -15.46 3.75 39.66
C PRO A 358 -16.36 3.76 40.91
N ILE A 359 -17.07 2.65 41.18
CA ILE A 359 -18.00 2.51 42.33
C ILE A 359 -17.74 1.20 43.09
N GLY A 360 -17.71 1.27 44.43
CA GLY A 360 -17.66 0.09 45.29
C GLY A 360 -16.23 -0.40 45.48
N ASP A 361 -15.96 -1.66 45.12
CA ASP A 361 -14.62 -2.27 45.22
C ASP A 361 -13.78 -2.07 43.94
N THR A 362 -14.30 -1.31 42.96
CA THR A 362 -13.57 -0.92 41.76
C THR A 362 -12.76 0.33 42.08
N ASP A 363 -11.46 0.31 41.79
CA ASP A 363 -10.54 1.39 42.16
C ASP A 363 -10.06 2.21 40.96
N GLU A 364 -10.19 1.71 39.72
CA GLU A 364 -9.66 2.39 38.52
C GLU A 364 -10.52 2.20 37.26
N VAL A 365 -10.42 3.17 36.35
CA VAL A 365 -10.93 3.07 34.98
C VAL A 365 -9.82 2.51 34.06
N PRO A 366 -10.06 1.43 33.28
CA PRO A 366 -9.05 0.82 32.42
C PRO A 366 -8.62 1.76 31.30
N THR A 367 -7.31 1.96 31.16
CA THR A 367 -6.69 2.74 30.09
C THR A 367 -5.88 1.84 29.17
N ASP A 368 -5.52 2.36 27.99
CA ASP A 368 -4.50 1.71 27.18
C ASP A 368 -3.15 1.62 27.95
N ASN A 369 -2.23 0.81 27.44
CA ASN A 369 -0.90 0.62 28.06
C ASN A 369 -0.09 1.92 28.20
N LYS A 370 -0.52 3.02 27.58
CA LYS A 370 0.14 4.32 27.55
C LYS A 370 -0.56 5.37 28.42
N LYS A 371 -1.71 5.05 29.02
CA LYS A 371 -2.60 5.97 29.74
C LYS A 371 -2.96 7.24 28.95
N THR A 372 -2.93 7.14 27.63
CA THR A 372 -3.26 8.26 26.73
C THR A 372 -4.72 8.25 26.31
N ARG A 373 -5.43 7.14 26.54
CA ARG A 373 -6.84 6.98 26.21
C ARG A 373 -7.47 5.89 27.07
N LEU A 374 -8.80 5.91 27.14
CA LEU A 374 -9.55 4.75 27.61
C LEU A 374 -9.25 3.57 26.70
N ASP A 375 -9.18 2.35 27.25
CA ASP A 375 -9.11 1.16 26.39
C ASP A 375 -10.44 1.00 25.64
N THR A 376 -10.44 1.37 24.36
CA THR A 376 -11.64 1.30 23.49
C THR A 376 -12.03 -0.13 23.12
N ASN A 377 -11.21 -1.13 23.47
CA ASN A 377 -11.59 -2.54 23.37
C ASN A 377 -12.14 -3.10 24.69
N SER A 378 -12.15 -2.29 25.76
CA SER A 378 -12.65 -2.72 27.05
C SER A 378 -14.16 -2.94 27.02
N GLU A 379 -14.62 -3.92 27.82
CA GLU A 379 -16.04 -4.16 28.02
C GLU A 379 -16.76 -2.90 28.54
N LEU A 380 -16.09 -2.11 29.39
CA LEU A 380 -16.58 -0.82 29.85
C LEU A 380 -16.91 0.12 28.68
N TRP A 381 -15.99 0.27 27.73
CA TRP A 381 -16.18 1.16 26.59
C TRP A 381 -17.31 0.69 25.67
N ARG A 382 -17.44 -0.62 25.45
CA ARG A 382 -18.53 -1.19 24.64
C ARG A 382 -19.90 -0.89 25.24
N GLU A 383 -20.06 -1.08 26.55
CA GLU A 383 -21.33 -0.78 27.23
C GLU A 383 -21.64 0.73 27.25
N ILE A 384 -20.62 1.59 27.41
CA ILE A 384 -20.78 3.05 27.31
C ILE A 384 -21.27 3.44 25.91
N ARG A 385 -20.63 2.95 24.84
CA ARG A 385 -21.04 3.27 23.46
C ARG A 385 -22.48 2.82 23.21
N LYS A 386 -22.81 1.59 23.60
CA LYS A 386 -24.17 1.05 23.45
C LYS A 386 -25.23 1.94 24.10
N GLU A 387 -24.97 2.44 25.30
CA GLU A 387 -25.92 3.35 25.99
C GLU A 387 -26.01 4.71 25.29
N LEU A 388 -24.89 5.24 24.78
CA LEU A 388 -24.84 6.56 24.14
C LEU A 388 -25.27 6.55 22.65
N SER A 389 -25.51 5.37 22.07
CA SER A 389 -26.08 5.21 20.72
C SER A 389 -27.58 5.52 20.65
N ASP A 390 -28.25 5.77 21.79
CA ASP A 390 -29.65 6.19 21.81
C ASP A 390 -29.84 7.53 21.05
N GLU A 391 -30.79 7.57 20.12
CA GLU A 391 -31.11 8.75 19.30
C GLU A 391 -31.35 10.01 20.15
N GLU A 392 -31.93 9.86 21.35
CA GLU A 392 -32.16 10.98 22.26
C GLU A 392 -30.85 11.59 22.79
N LEU A 393 -29.74 10.86 22.76
CA LEU A 393 -28.42 11.25 23.27
C LEU A 393 -27.44 11.70 22.18
N LEU A 394 -27.73 11.45 20.90
CA LEU A 394 -26.88 11.84 19.77
C LEU A 394 -26.86 13.37 19.50
N PRO A 395 -25.83 13.96 18.88
CA PRO A 395 -25.80 15.40 18.52
C PRO A 395 -27.00 15.86 17.68
N GLU A 396 -27.67 16.98 18.02
CA GLU A 396 -28.76 17.52 17.17
C GLU A 396 -28.23 17.94 15.78
N GLY A 397 -28.73 17.29 14.72
CA GLY A 397 -28.51 17.65 13.32
C GLY A 397 -29.79 17.48 12.53
N ARG A 398 -30.09 18.40 11.61
CA ARG A 398 -31.15 18.18 10.62
C ARG A 398 -30.63 17.15 9.61
N GLU A 399 -31.24 15.97 9.67
CA GLU A 399 -31.02 14.78 8.84
C GLU A 399 -30.03 13.78 9.44
N TYR A 400 -30.57 12.89 10.28
CA TYR A 400 -30.09 11.51 10.31
C TYR A 400 -30.52 10.84 9.01
N GLY A 401 -29.57 10.23 8.30
CA GLY A 401 -29.87 9.47 7.07
C GLY A 401 -30.09 10.26 5.77
N LYS A 402 -29.80 11.57 5.71
CA LYS A 402 -29.77 12.32 4.43
C LYS A 402 -28.59 13.30 4.36
N ARG A 403 -27.95 13.39 3.19
CA ARG A 403 -26.89 14.36 2.89
C ARG A 403 -27.51 15.69 2.45
N VAL A 404 -27.48 16.72 3.29
CA VAL A 404 -27.67 18.11 2.83
C VAL A 404 -26.37 18.62 2.21
N SER A 405 -26.39 18.84 0.89
CA SER A 405 -25.38 19.62 0.18
C SER A 405 -25.40 21.08 0.62
N THR A 406 -24.29 21.62 1.12
CA THR A 406 -24.15 23.05 1.38
C THR A 406 -23.81 23.80 0.09
N GLY A 407 -24.82 24.36 -0.57
CA GLY A 407 -24.69 25.33 -1.66
C GLY A 407 -25.92 26.24 -1.68
N GLY A 408 -25.77 27.48 -1.23
CA GLY A 408 -26.89 28.41 -1.07
C GLY A 408 -27.39 29.01 -2.39
N ALA A 409 -28.70 28.96 -2.60
CA ALA A 409 -29.47 29.99 -3.28
C ALA A 409 -30.95 29.90 -2.86
N SER A 410 -31.57 31.08 -2.77
CA SER A 410 -32.85 31.40 -2.16
C SER A 410 -34.10 30.78 -2.84
N THR A 411 -35.18 30.73 -2.05
CA THR A 411 -36.62 30.90 -2.42
C THR A 411 -37.38 29.71 -3.03
N THR A 412 -38.25 29.03 -2.28
CA THR A 412 -39.65 29.41 -1.95
C THR A 412 -40.43 28.15 -1.57
N THR A 413 -41.09 28.22 -0.41
CA THR A 413 -41.99 27.23 0.17
C THR A 413 -43.23 27.01 -0.71
N GLN A 414 -43.59 25.74 -1.01
CA GLN A 414 -44.98 25.30 -1.08
C GLN A 414 -45.14 23.93 -0.44
N THR A 415 -45.84 23.94 0.68
CA THR A 415 -46.45 22.84 1.41
C THR A 415 -47.46 22.10 0.55
N GLN A 416 -47.41 20.76 0.54
CA GLN A 416 -48.60 19.92 0.46
C GLN A 416 -48.51 18.80 1.49
N GLU A 417 -49.55 18.77 2.32
CA GLU A 417 -49.84 17.83 3.38
C GLU A 417 -50.40 16.51 2.84
N GLU A 418 -50.21 15.46 3.65
CA GLU A 418 -51.05 14.26 3.79
C GLU A 418 -51.06 13.22 2.64
N GLU A 419 -50.58 12.01 2.93
CA GLU A 419 -51.46 10.94 3.41
C GLU A 419 -50.63 9.78 4.02
N GLU A 420 -50.97 9.41 5.26
CA GLU A 420 -50.57 8.15 5.88
C GLU A 420 -51.22 6.99 5.12
N SER A 421 -50.42 6.16 4.46
CA SER A 421 -50.81 4.80 4.10
C SER A 421 -49.82 3.82 4.72
N SER A 422 -50.33 3.08 5.70
CA SER A 422 -49.74 1.86 6.22
C SER A 422 -49.56 0.83 5.11
N GLU A 423 -48.32 0.47 4.78
CA GLU A 423 -47.95 -0.72 4.00
C GLU A 423 -46.50 -1.08 4.40
N GLU A 424 -46.36 -2.09 5.25
CA GLU A 424 -45.69 -3.37 4.96
C GLU A 424 -44.19 -3.34 5.34
N ILE A 425 -43.77 -4.39 6.04
CA ILE A 425 -42.36 -4.65 6.35
C ILE A 425 -41.70 -4.93 5.00
N GLU A 426 -40.94 -3.99 4.45
CA GLU A 426 -40.15 -4.26 3.25
C GLU A 426 -38.98 -5.18 3.60
N ASN A 427 -38.98 -6.33 2.93
CA ASN A 427 -37.96 -7.36 2.95
C ASN A 427 -36.60 -6.82 2.46
N ILE A 428 -35.53 -7.48 2.92
CA ILE A 428 -34.16 -7.52 2.37
C ILE A 428 -34.13 -7.06 0.90
N SER A 429 -33.28 -6.08 0.56
CA SER A 429 -33.16 -5.55 -0.80
C SER A 429 -32.63 -6.62 -1.76
N THR A 430 -33.52 -7.43 -2.29
CA THR A 430 -33.25 -8.46 -3.30
C THR A 430 -33.09 -7.82 -4.67
N PHE A 431 -32.07 -8.25 -5.41
CA PHE A 431 -31.96 -8.08 -6.85
C PHE A 431 -33.31 -8.39 -7.53
N ASP A 432 -33.92 -7.42 -8.23
CA ASP A 432 -35.21 -7.59 -8.94
C ASP A 432 -34.94 -7.82 -10.44
N PRO A 433 -34.98 -9.08 -10.94
CA PRO A 433 -34.57 -9.44 -12.29
C PRO A 433 -35.64 -9.20 -13.36
N THR A 434 -36.66 -8.36 -13.12
CA THR A 434 -37.88 -8.37 -13.95
C THR A 434 -37.76 -7.91 -15.41
N SER A 435 -36.57 -7.55 -15.95
CA SER A 435 -36.41 -7.55 -17.42
C SER A 435 -35.00 -7.66 -18.04
N ASP A 436 -33.90 -7.52 -17.30
CA ASP A 436 -32.55 -7.75 -17.83
C ASP A 436 -31.55 -7.96 -16.67
N ILE A 437 -30.70 -8.99 -16.74
CA ILE A 437 -29.64 -9.22 -15.73
C ILE A 437 -28.33 -8.52 -16.10
N PHE A 438 -28.18 -8.05 -17.34
CA PHE A 438 -26.97 -7.37 -17.79
C PHE A 438 -26.94 -5.91 -17.32
N GLY A 439 -25.72 -5.42 -17.05
CA GLY A 439 -25.47 -4.09 -16.52
C GLY A 439 -25.25 -4.05 -15.01
N LEU A 440 -25.28 -2.83 -14.46
CA LEU A 440 -25.07 -2.59 -13.04
C LEU A 440 -26.39 -2.52 -12.28
N HIS A 441 -26.50 -3.30 -11.21
CA HIS A 441 -27.67 -3.36 -10.36
C HIS A 441 -27.35 -2.92 -8.93
N HIS A 442 -28.34 -2.40 -8.23
CA HIS A 442 -28.21 -2.06 -6.81
C HIS A 442 -28.61 -3.27 -5.96
N GLY A 443 -27.71 -3.77 -5.11
CA GLY A 443 -27.99 -4.93 -4.26
C GLY A 443 -26.75 -5.54 -3.60
N ASP A 444 -26.98 -6.51 -2.72
CA ASP A 444 -25.92 -7.26 -2.03
C ASP A 444 -25.25 -8.26 -2.99
N ALA A 445 -23.92 -8.33 -2.95
CA ALA A 445 -23.08 -9.33 -3.63
C ALA A 445 -23.58 -10.77 -3.41
N ARG A 446 -24.09 -11.09 -2.22
CA ARG A 446 -24.64 -12.43 -1.86
C ARG A 446 -25.91 -12.78 -2.65
N SER A 447 -26.57 -11.79 -3.27
CA SER A 447 -27.81 -12.01 -4.03
C SER A 447 -27.59 -12.20 -5.54
N ILE A 448 -26.40 -11.85 -6.07
CA ILE A 448 -26.17 -11.83 -7.52
C ILE A 448 -26.15 -13.25 -8.12
N VAL A 449 -25.53 -14.21 -7.44
CA VAL A 449 -25.41 -15.59 -7.94
C VAL A 449 -26.77 -16.31 -7.95
N PRO A 450 -27.59 -16.26 -6.87
CA PRO A 450 -28.95 -16.77 -6.90
C PRO A 450 -29.78 -16.18 -8.05
N ALA A 451 -29.69 -14.86 -8.28
CA ALA A 451 -30.44 -14.20 -9.33
C ALA A 451 -30.03 -14.64 -10.74
N ILE A 452 -28.73 -14.83 -10.99
CA ILE A 452 -28.23 -15.36 -12.27
C ILE A 452 -28.76 -16.78 -12.48
N ARG A 453 -28.73 -17.64 -11.45
CA ARG A 453 -29.25 -19.01 -11.53
C ARG A 453 -30.75 -19.03 -11.85
N ASP A 454 -31.53 -18.17 -11.19
CA ASP A 454 -32.96 -18.05 -11.47
C ASP A 454 -33.24 -17.60 -12.91
N TYR A 455 -32.44 -16.67 -13.44
CA TYR A 455 -32.52 -16.24 -14.84
C TYR A 455 -32.15 -17.33 -15.84
N THR A 456 -31.14 -18.15 -15.53
CA THR A 456 -30.63 -19.19 -16.43
C THR A 456 -31.33 -20.54 -16.28
N ALA A 457 -32.16 -20.74 -15.26
CA ALA A 457 -32.80 -22.02 -14.90
C ALA A 457 -33.56 -22.72 -16.05
N ASP A 458 -34.14 -21.95 -16.98
CA ASP A 458 -34.86 -22.49 -18.14
C ASP A 458 -33.97 -22.73 -19.37
N THR A 459 -32.69 -22.34 -19.31
CA THR A 459 -31.78 -22.25 -20.47
C THR A 459 -30.43 -22.96 -20.31
N LEU A 460 -29.97 -23.20 -19.08
CA LEU A 460 -28.72 -23.89 -18.76
C LEU A 460 -29.01 -25.06 -17.81
N ASP A 461 -28.28 -26.16 -17.98
CA ASP A 461 -28.29 -27.25 -17.00
C ASP A 461 -27.60 -26.79 -15.69
N GLU A 462 -27.99 -27.35 -14.54
CA GLU A 462 -27.48 -26.93 -13.21
C GLU A 462 -25.94 -27.00 -13.08
N ASP A 463 -25.30 -27.85 -13.89
CA ASP A 463 -23.85 -28.10 -13.93
C ASP A 463 -23.12 -27.25 -14.99
N GLU A 464 -23.84 -26.50 -15.84
CA GLU A 464 -23.23 -25.71 -16.91
C GLU A 464 -22.91 -24.28 -16.45
N GLY A 465 -21.64 -23.88 -16.60
CA GLY A 465 -21.19 -22.53 -16.26
C GLY A 465 -21.72 -21.46 -17.24
N PHE A 466 -21.98 -20.27 -16.71
CA PHE A 466 -22.52 -19.12 -17.43
C PHE A 466 -21.53 -17.96 -17.56
N VAL A 467 -20.64 -17.77 -16.58
CA VAL A 467 -19.71 -16.63 -16.52
C VAL A 467 -18.37 -17.04 -17.11
N ASP A 468 -17.84 -16.24 -18.04
CA ASP A 468 -16.51 -16.46 -18.64
C ASP A 468 -15.40 -15.91 -17.75
N THR A 469 -15.57 -14.69 -17.23
CA THR A 469 -14.57 -14.04 -16.39
C THR A 469 -15.21 -13.22 -15.28
N THR A 470 -14.71 -13.37 -14.06
CA THR A 470 -15.01 -12.47 -12.94
C THR A 470 -13.83 -11.54 -12.70
N ILE A 471 -14.04 -10.23 -12.65
CA ILE A 471 -13.01 -9.23 -12.30
C ILE A 471 -13.56 -8.41 -11.14
N THR A 472 -12.87 -8.38 -10.00
CA THR A 472 -13.42 -7.72 -8.82
C THR A 472 -12.35 -7.25 -7.83
N SER A 473 -12.75 -6.40 -6.88
CA SER A 473 -11.97 -6.02 -5.70
C SER A 473 -12.88 -6.08 -4.48
N PRO A 474 -12.79 -7.12 -3.63
CA PRO A 474 -13.61 -7.21 -2.43
C PRO A 474 -13.30 -6.05 -1.45
N PRO A 475 -14.28 -5.64 -0.62
CA PRO A 475 -14.04 -4.71 0.46
C PRO A 475 -12.99 -5.28 1.42
N TYR A 476 -12.01 -4.47 1.83
CA TYR A 476 -10.96 -4.95 2.73
C TYR A 476 -11.49 -4.89 4.16
N TYR A 477 -11.32 -5.99 4.89
CA TYR A 477 -11.77 -6.14 6.27
C TYR A 477 -11.48 -4.92 7.15
N ASP A 478 -12.55 -4.27 7.61
CA ASP A 478 -12.52 -3.21 8.63
C ASP A 478 -11.55 -2.08 8.25
N LEU A 479 -11.52 -1.73 6.94
CA LEU A 479 -10.61 -0.71 6.39
C LEU A 479 -11.33 0.54 5.87
N LYS A 480 -12.48 0.38 5.21
CA LYS A 480 -13.31 1.47 4.68
C LYS A 480 -14.75 1.02 4.61
N GLU A 481 -15.67 1.83 5.15
CA GLU A 481 -17.11 1.67 4.96
C GLU A 481 -17.53 2.31 3.63
N TYR A 482 -18.28 1.59 2.81
CA TYR A 482 -18.74 2.09 1.53
C TYR A 482 -20.13 2.73 1.58
N GLY A 483 -20.79 2.80 2.74
CA GLY A 483 -21.92 3.69 3.00
C GLY A 483 -23.32 3.10 2.77
N SER A 484 -23.46 1.77 2.90
CA SER A 484 -24.73 1.03 3.04
C SER A 484 -25.10 0.80 4.52
N SER A 485 -26.26 0.21 4.81
CA SER A 485 -26.67 -0.16 6.17
C SER A 485 -25.63 -1.04 6.87
N GLU A 486 -25.35 -0.77 8.15
CA GLU A 486 -24.39 -1.45 9.04
C GLU A 486 -24.72 -2.94 9.33
N GLU A 487 -25.57 -3.62 8.56
CA GLU A 487 -25.82 -5.06 8.76
C GLU A 487 -25.52 -5.90 7.50
N ASP A 488 -25.21 -5.25 6.37
CA ASP A 488 -25.20 -5.91 5.05
C ASP A 488 -23.81 -5.97 4.38
N GLU A 489 -22.82 -5.17 4.79
CA GLU A 489 -21.53 -5.05 4.07
C GLU A 489 -20.51 -6.14 4.49
N ILE A 490 -20.07 -6.97 3.53
CA ILE A 490 -19.01 -7.98 3.73
C ILE A 490 -17.74 -7.27 4.26
N GLY A 491 -17.23 -7.75 5.41
CA GLY A 491 -15.98 -7.26 5.99
C GLY A 491 -16.09 -6.06 6.95
N GLN A 492 -17.29 -5.55 7.22
CA GLN A 492 -17.52 -4.55 8.29
C GLN A 492 -17.93 -5.16 9.64
N HIS A 493 -18.30 -6.45 9.65
CA HIS A 493 -18.74 -7.17 10.84
C HIS A 493 -17.92 -8.44 11.08
N GLY A 494 -17.93 -8.91 12.34
CA GLY A 494 -17.28 -10.16 12.72
C GLY A 494 -15.75 -10.09 12.81
N THR A 495 -15.15 -11.26 12.96
CA THR A 495 -13.70 -11.47 13.03
C THR A 495 -13.10 -11.54 11.61
N TYR A 496 -11.78 -11.34 11.50
CA TYR A 496 -11.08 -11.52 10.22
C TYR A 496 -11.31 -12.90 9.60
N VAL A 497 -11.51 -13.93 10.42
CA VAL A 497 -11.81 -15.29 9.96
C VAL A 497 -13.22 -15.38 9.39
N GLU A 498 -14.21 -14.76 10.04
CA GLU A 498 -15.59 -14.70 9.55
C GLU A 498 -15.66 -13.94 8.22
N TYR A 499 -14.93 -12.83 8.08
CA TYR A 499 -14.77 -12.14 6.79
C TYR A 499 -14.20 -13.04 5.69
N LEU A 500 -13.15 -13.81 5.99
CA LEU A 500 -12.57 -14.75 5.01
C LEU A 500 -13.54 -15.89 4.66
N GLN A 501 -14.40 -16.30 5.60
CA GLN A 501 -15.46 -17.29 5.36
C GLN A 501 -16.56 -16.73 4.44
N GLU A 502 -16.99 -15.48 4.64
CA GLU A 502 -17.97 -14.85 3.74
C GLU A 502 -17.44 -14.73 2.31
N LEU A 503 -16.15 -14.38 2.15
CA LEU A 503 -15.51 -14.40 0.82
C LEU A 503 -15.39 -15.82 0.26
N GLN A 504 -15.15 -16.82 1.10
CA GLN A 504 -15.09 -18.22 0.69
C GLN A 504 -16.43 -18.69 0.12
N GLU A 505 -17.53 -18.38 0.82
CA GLU A 505 -18.88 -18.71 0.40
C GLU A 505 -19.22 -18.04 -0.94
N LEU A 506 -18.99 -16.73 -1.05
CA LEU A 506 -19.23 -15.99 -2.29
C LEU A 506 -18.38 -16.54 -3.45
N PHE A 507 -17.08 -16.77 -3.25
CA PHE A 507 -16.22 -17.28 -4.33
C PHE A 507 -16.48 -18.74 -4.68
N SER A 508 -17.07 -19.54 -3.78
CA SER A 508 -17.59 -20.88 -4.07
C SER A 508 -18.81 -20.81 -4.98
N GLU A 509 -19.73 -19.89 -4.70
CA GLU A 509 -20.89 -19.63 -5.56
C GLU A 509 -20.45 -19.13 -6.95
N VAL A 510 -19.51 -18.18 -7.01
CA VAL A 510 -18.92 -17.70 -8.28
C VAL A 510 -18.21 -18.84 -9.04
N TYR A 511 -17.46 -19.70 -8.35
CA TYR A 511 -16.82 -20.88 -8.97
C TYR A 511 -17.84 -21.79 -9.65
N SER A 512 -18.98 -22.03 -8.97
CA SER A 512 -20.05 -22.86 -9.50
C SER A 512 -20.70 -22.28 -10.76
N LEU A 513 -20.80 -20.94 -10.85
CA LEU A 513 -21.32 -20.23 -12.02
C LEU A 513 -20.31 -20.04 -13.16
N THR A 514 -19.03 -20.17 -12.88
CA THR A 514 -17.97 -19.92 -13.87
C THR A 514 -17.86 -21.11 -14.82
N ARG A 515 -17.63 -20.85 -16.11
CA ARG A 515 -17.37 -21.89 -17.12
C ARG A 515 -16.06 -22.64 -16.81
N ASP A 516 -15.95 -23.88 -17.28
CA ASP A 516 -14.77 -24.72 -17.01
C ASP A 516 -13.45 -24.10 -17.51
N ASP A 517 -13.52 -23.34 -18.59
CA ASP A 517 -12.42 -22.56 -19.18
C ASP A 517 -12.36 -21.10 -18.68
N GLY A 518 -13.17 -20.75 -17.67
CA GLY A 518 -13.29 -19.39 -17.15
C GLY A 518 -12.28 -19.02 -16.06
N SER A 519 -12.23 -17.73 -15.74
CA SER A 519 -11.22 -17.15 -14.84
C SER A 519 -11.80 -16.20 -13.78
N LEU A 520 -11.06 -16.03 -12.67
CA LEU A 520 -11.35 -15.08 -11.60
C LEU A 520 -10.13 -14.20 -11.35
N TRP A 521 -10.32 -12.88 -11.40
CA TRP A 521 -9.29 -11.87 -11.20
C TRP A 521 -9.64 -11.03 -9.98
N VAL A 522 -8.81 -11.11 -8.94
CA VAL A 522 -9.05 -10.39 -7.68
C VAL A 522 -7.97 -9.32 -7.49
N VAL A 523 -8.36 -8.05 -7.55
CA VAL A 523 -7.49 -6.91 -7.24
C VAL A 523 -7.52 -6.67 -5.73
N VAL A 524 -6.38 -6.80 -5.06
CA VAL A 524 -6.29 -6.71 -3.60
C VAL A 524 -4.89 -6.29 -3.15
N ASN A 525 -4.76 -5.70 -1.97
CA ASN A 525 -3.49 -5.26 -1.43
C ASN A 525 -3.31 -5.66 0.02
N THR A 526 -2.06 -5.66 0.45
CA THR A 526 -1.73 -5.67 1.87
C THR A 526 -2.15 -4.36 2.51
N PHE A 527 -2.67 -4.45 3.73
CA PHE A 527 -2.92 -3.30 4.57
C PHE A 527 -2.24 -3.50 5.92
N ARG A 528 -2.22 -2.45 6.74
CA ARG A 528 -1.64 -2.52 8.08
C ARG A 528 -2.71 -2.39 9.13
N ARG A 529 -2.66 -3.29 10.11
CA ARG A 529 -3.48 -3.26 11.31
C ARG A 529 -2.58 -3.52 12.51
N ASN A 530 -2.76 -2.78 13.61
CA ASN A 530 -1.93 -2.91 14.82
C ASN A 530 -0.40 -2.84 14.57
N ARG A 531 0.02 -2.02 13.58
CA ARG A 531 1.42 -1.89 13.11
C ARG A 531 2.02 -3.13 12.43
N GLU A 532 1.23 -4.18 12.23
CA GLU A 532 1.59 -5.37 11.48
C GLU A 532 1.01 -5.32 10.07
N ILE A 533 1.64 -6.03 9.14
CA ILE A 533 1.15 -6.16 7.77
C ILE A 533 0.18 -7.33 7.73
N VAL A 534 -1.07 -7.06 7.35
CA VAL A 534 -2.05 -8.10 7.02
C VAL A 534 -1.79 -8.56 5.60
N GLN A 535 -1.59 -9.87 5.44
CA GLN A 535 -1.24 -10.52 4.17
C GLN A 535 -2.47 -10.89 3.34
N LEU A 536 -3.47 -10.00 3.30
CA LEU A 536 -4.78 -10.25 2.70
C LEU A 536 -4.72 -10.91 1.30
N PRO A 537 -3.86 -10.49 0.35
CA PRO A 537 -3.77 -11.16 -0.95
C PRO A 537 -3.49 -12.67 -0.85
N PHE A 538 -2.59 -13.06 0.06
CA PHE A 538 -2.24 -14.47 0.25
C PHE A 538 -3.28 -15.22 1.07
N ASP A 539 -4.05 -14.54 1.92
CA ASP A 539 -5.15 -15.15 2.65
C ASP A 539 -6.35 -15.40 1.71
N ILE A 540 -6.68 -14.47 0.81
CA ILE A 540 -7.68 -14.67 -0.25
C ILE A 540 -7.27 -15.79 -1.22
N ALA A 541 -5.98 -15.85 -1.59
CA ALA A 541 -5.49 -16.95 -2.42
C ALA A 541 -5.72 -18.31 -1.76
N ARG A 542 -5.49 -18.43 -0.45
CA ARG A 542 -5.79 -19.66 0.29
C ARG A 542 -7.28 -19.95 0.33
N VAL A 543 -8.13 -18.95 0.56
CA VAL A 543 -9.59 -19.09 0.53
C VAL A 543 -10.04 -19.68 -0.81
N CYS A 544 -9.61 -19.09 -1.93
CA CYS A 544 -10.01 -19.52 -3.27
C CYS A 544 -9.51 -20.93 -3.62
N GLN A 545 -8.35 -21.33 -3.10
CA GLN A 545 -7.77 -22.67 -3.32
C GLN A 545 -8.33 -23.75 -2.39
N ASN A 546 -9.24 -23.41 -1.48
CA ASN A 546 -9.82 -24.32 -0.49
C ASN A 546 -11.33 -24.12 -0.35
N LEU A 547 -12.09 -23.87 -1.42
CA LEU A 547 -13.53 -23.61 -1.33
C LEU A 547 -14.29 -24.74 -0.59
N ASP A 548 -13.87 -25.98 -0.80
CA ASP A 548 -14.54 -27.19 -0.29
C ASP A 548 -14.18 -27.51 1.18
N GLN A 549 -13.22 -26.78 1.75
CA GLN A 549 -12.67 -27.01 3.07
C GLN A 549 -12.66 -25.71 3.87
N GLY A 550 -13.28 -25.68 5.04
CA GLY A 550 -13.19 -24.52 5.93
C GLY A 550 -11.73 -24.13 6.23
N LEU A 551 -11.50 -22.92 6.73
CA LEU A 551 -10.18 -22.37 7.05
C LEU A 551 -9.42 -23.11 8.19
N GLU A 552 -10.01 -24.17 8.74
CA GLU A 552 -9.50 -24.94 9.88
C GLU A 552 -9.26 -26.40 9.49
N CYS A 553 -8.16 -26.97 9.99
CA CYS A 553 -7.88 -28.38 9.81
C CYS A 553 -8.88 -29.24 10.61
N SER A 554 -9.66 -30.07 9.91
CA SER A 554 -10.63 -31.02 10.50
C SER A 554 -10.05 -31.99 11.53
N ASN A 555 -8.73 -32.21 11.52
CA ASN A 555 -8.05 -33.18 12.39
C ASN A 555 -7.37 -32.56 13.62
N CYS A 556 -7.08 -31.26 13.62
CA CYS A 556 -6.37 -30.64 14.75
C CYS A 556 -6.79 -29.20 15.07
N GLU A 557 -7.89 -28.70 14.52
CA GLU A 557 -8.52 -27.42 14.86
C GLU A 557 -7.53 -26.23 14.82
N ASN A 558 -6.48 -26.34 14.00
CA ASN A 558 -5.52 -25.28 13.79
C ASN A 558 -5.93 -24.46 12.58
N THR A 559 -5.89 -23.14 12.74
CA THR A 559 -6.25 -22.17 11.70
C THR A 559 -5.16 -22.13 10.62
N ILE A 560 -5.60 -22.21 9.37
CA ILE A 560 -4.86 -22.08 8.10
C ILE A 560 -4.09 -23.35 7.66
N LEU A 561 -4.71 -24.10 6.74
CA LEU A 561 -4.02 -25.03 5.85
C LEU A 561 -3.07 -24.22 4.95
N ARG A 562 -1.75 -24.43 5.07
CA ARG A 562 -0.79 -23.93 4.09
C ARG A 562 -0.73 -24.93 2.93
N GLY A 563 -1.41 -24.62 1.84
CA GLY A 563 -1.26 -25.36 0.59
C GLY A 563 0.08 -25.04 -0.06
N ILE A 564 1.10 -25.85 0.20
CA ILE A 564 2.26 -25.98 -0.69
C ILE A 564 2.67 -27.45 -0.64
N ASP A 565 2.27 -28.22 -1.64
CA ASP A 565 3.20 -29.06 -2.40
C ASP A 565 2.49 -29.54 -3.67
N GLU A 566 3.08 -29.17 -4.82
CA GLU A 566 2.69 -29.48 -6.20
C GLU A 566 1.55 -28.60 -6.77
N LEU A 567 1.94 -27.66 -7.65
CA LEU A 567 1.08 -26.71 -8.39
C LEU A 567 0.00 -27.38 -9.30
N ASP A 568 -0.08 -28.71 -9.31
CA ASP A 568 -1.05 -29.51 -10.08
C ASP A 568 -1.87 -30.48 -9.22
N SER A 569 -1.54 -30.69 -7.94
CA SER A 569 -2.08 -31.83 -7.19
C SER A 569 -3.49 -31.59 -6.63
N ARG A 570 -3.98 -30.34 -6.67
CA ARG A 570 -5.17 -29.88 -5.92
C ARG A 570 -5.18 -30.40 -4.48
N GLN A 571 -4.00 -30.63 -3.91
CA GLN A 571 -3.84 -31.18 -2.57
C GLN A 571 -3.30 -30.15 -1.62
N THR A 572 -3.86 -30.12 -0.42
CA THR A 572 -3.38 -29.30 0.68
C THR A 572 -2.97 -30.18 1.83
N MET A 573 -1.82 -29.88 2.44
CA MET A 573 -1.33 -30.60 3.60
C MET A 573 -1.32 -29.68 4.82
N CYS A 574 -1.94 -30.12 5.91
CA CYS A 574 -1.87 -29.41 7.18
C CYS A 574 -0.43 -29.43 7.71
N PRO A 575 0.22 -28.27 7.93
CA PRO A 575 1.61 -28.23 8.39
C PRO A 575 1.78 -28.72 9.84
N HIS A 576 0.69 -28.78 10.63
CA HIS A 576 0.71 -29.21 12.02
C HIS A 576 0.59 -30.73 12.17
N CYS A 577 -0.36 -31.37 11.46
CA CYS A 577 -0.63 -32.80 11.62
C CYS A 577 -0.36 -33.65 10.37
N GLY A 578 0.00 -33.04 9.24
CA GLY A 578 0.26 -33.74 7.97
C GLY A 578 -0.98 -34.29 7.28
N HIS A 579 -2.19 -33.91 7.71
CA HIS A 579 -3.42 -34.32 7.04
C HIS A 579 -3.49 -33.71 5.65
N THR A 580 -3.70 -34.55 4.63
CA THR A 580 -3.81 -34.14 3.23
C THR A 580 -5.27 -34.13 2.78
N THR A 581 -5.68 -33.12 2.04
CA THR A 581 -7.04 -32.96 1.51
C THR A 581 -7.00 -32.65 0.03
N ASN A 582 -7.94 -33.20 -0.75
CA ASN A 582 -8.12 -32.85 -2.16
C ASN A 582 -9.17 -31.73 -2.27
N ASN A 583 -8.89 -30.73 -3.10
CA ASN A 583 -9.72 -29.54 -3.33
C ASN A 583 -10.12 -29.49 -4.82
N ASP A 584 -10.91 -30.47 -5.25
CA ASP A 584 -11.25 -30.66 -6.66
C ASP A 584 -12.22 -29.59 -7.19
N GLU A 585 -13.01 -28.93 -6.33
CA GLU A 585 -13.97 -27.87 -6.68
C GLU A 585 -13.47 -26.49 -6.20
N SER A 586 -12.16 -26.26 -6.32
CA SER A 586 -11.52 -25.01 -5.92
C SER A 586 -10.77 -24.34 -7.07
N TRP A 587 -10.53 -23.04 -6.92
CA TRP A 587 -9.78 -22.24 -7.89
C TRP A 587 -8.30 -22.65 -7.94
N ILE A 588 -7.71 -22.59 -9.13
CA ILE A 588 -6.27 -22.75 -9.34
C ILE A 588 -5.66 -21.36 -9.50
N LEU A 589 -4.76 -20.97 -8.59
CA LEU A 589 -3.98 -19.73 -8.72
C LEU A 589 -2.94 -19.92 -9.83
N GLN A 590 -3.12 -19.20 -10.94
CA GLN A 590 -2.26 -19.29 -12.13
C GLN A 590 -1.11 -18.30 -12.09
N ASP A 591 -1.38 -17.06 -11.67
CA ASP A 591 -0.36 -16.01 -11.61
C ASP A 591 -0.69 -14.95 -10.54
N ILE A 592 0.33 -14.18 -10.15
CA ILE A 592 0.23 -12.99 -9.31
C ILE A 592 0.86 -11.83 -10.08
N VAL A 593 0.02 -10.91 -10.49
CA VAL A 593 0.43 -9.66 -11.14
C VAL A 593 0.54 -8.54 -10.10
N VAL A 594 1.53 -7.67 -10.25
CA VAL A 594 1.72 -6.48 -9.43
C VAL A 594 1.32 -5.26 -10.23
N TRP A 595 0.22 -4.61 -9.86
CA TRP A 595 -0.16 -3.34 -10.44
C TRP A 595 0.59 -2.19 -9.74
N ASN A 596 1.59 -1.62 -10.40
CA ASN A 596 2.28 -0.41 -9.98
C ASN A 596 1.45 0.84 -10.36
N LYS A 597 1.07 1.63 -9.35
CA LYS A 597 0.14 2.76 -9.48
C LYS A 597 0.77 4.05 -9.97
N ASN A 598 2.11 4.13 -10.12
CA ASN A 598 2.88 5.29 -10.64
C ASN A 598 2.63 6.69 -9.99
N ARG A 599 1.67 6.83 -9.08
CA ARG A 599 1.32 8.03 -8.30
C ARG A 599 1.37 7.75 -6.81
N ALA A 600 2.46 8.16 -6.18
CA ALA A 600 2.53 8.36 -4.73
C ALA A 600 3.45 9.55 -4.46
N LEU A 601 3.03 10.47 -3.58
CA LEU A 601 3.88 11.59 -3.17
C LEU A 601 5.28 11.09 -2.79
N PRO A 602 6.38 11.77 -3.18
CA PRO A 602 7.75 11.27 -3.04
C PRO A 602 8.20 11.06 -1.58
N TYR A 603 7.37 11.42 -0.61
CA TYR A 603 7.74 11.52 0.80
C TYR A 603 6.65 10.95 1.71
N THR A 604 7.09 10.17 2.71
CA THR A 604 6.28 9.70 3.84
C THR A 604 6.91 10.18 5.14
N LYS A 605 6.12 10.80 6.02
CA LYS A 605 6.61 11.43 7.27
C LYS A 605 7.17 10.44 8.31
N GLU A 606 6.97 9.13 8.13
CA GLU A 606 7.10 8.12 9.19
C GLU A 606 8.25 7.11 8.97
N GLY A 607 9.18 7.37 8.04
CA GLY A 607 10.31 6.44 7.77
C GLY A 607 9.89 5.08 7.19
N ARG A 608 8.79 5.03 6.45
CA ARG A 608 8.22 3.81 5.85
C ARG A 608 8.46 3.78 4.34
N LEU A 609 8.49 2.58 3.76
CA LEU A 609 8.42 2.44 2.31
C LEU A 609 6.99 2.77 1.84
N ARG A 610 6.89 3.43 0.67
CA ARG A 610 5.60 3.79 0.06
C ARG A 610 4.93 2.53 -0.47
N ASN A 611 3.65 2.34 -0.14
CA ASN A 611 2.84 1.32 -0.80
C ASN A 611 2.39 1.87 -2.16
N VAL A 612 3.12 1.51 -3.22
CA VAL A 612 2.95 2.04 -4.58
C VAL A 612 2.31 1.03 -5.53
N PHE A 613 1.94 -0.15 -5.05
CA PHE A 613 1.41 -1.22 -5.88
C PHE A 613 0.21 -1.92 -5.23
N GLU A 614 -0.53 -2.69 -6.00
CA GLU A 614 -1.55 -3.64 -5.56
C GLU A 614 -1.29 -4.99 -6.24
N TYR A 615 -1.87 -6.06 -5.70
CA TYR A 615 -1.80 -7.40 -6.29
C TYR A 615 -3.05 -7.63 -7.13
N ILE A 616 -2.87 -8.35 -8.22
CA ILE A 616 -3.95 -8.92 -9.02
C ILE A 616 -3.72 -10.42 -9.03
N LEU A 617 -4.59 -11.15 -8.34
CA LEU A 617 -4.53 -12.59 -8.26
C LEU A 617 -5.31 -13.17 -9.45
N CYS A 618 -4.66 -13.97 -10.27
CA CYS A 618 -5.25 -14.60 -11.45
C CYS A 618 -5.56 -16.06 -11.14
N PHE A 619 -6.85 -16.41 -11.12
CA PHE A 619 -7.33 -17.77 -10.90
C PHE A 619 -8.03 -18.32 -12.13
N SER A 620 -8.05 -19.65 -12.23
CA SER A 620 -8.78 -20.40 -13.26
C SER A 620 -9.55 -21.55 -12.65
N LYS A 621 -10.65 -21.94 -13.29
CA LYS A 621 -11.45 -23.10 -12.85
C LYS A 621 -10.77 -24.42 -13.20
N SER A 622 -10.11 -24.50 -14.35
CA SER A 622 -9.34 -25.65 -14.82
C SER A 622 -7.96 -25.25 -15.35
N PRO A 623 -7.00 -26.19 -15.50
CA PRO A 623 -5.71 -25.92 -16.12
C PRO A 623 -5.81 -25.44 -17.58
N ASP A 624 -6.83 -25.95 -18.30
CA ASP A 624 -7.10 -25.63 -19.69
C ASP A 624 -8.12 -24.47 -19.77
N TYR A 625 -7.69 -23.27 -19.35
CA TYR A 625 -8.54 -22.07 -19.33
C TYR A 625 -8.19 -21.08 -20.44
N LYS A 626 -9.14 -20.17 -20.69
CA LYS A 626 -9.03 -19.12 -21.70
C LYS A 626 -8.09 -18.01 -21.23
N LEU A 627 -6.87 -17.97 -21.80
CA LEU A 627 -5.94 -16.86 -21.63
C LEU A 627 -5.16 -16.53 -22.92
N GLN A 628 -5.29 -15.30 -23.38
CA GLN A 628 -4.88 -14.86 -24.72
C GLN A 628 -3.64 -13.97 -24.66
N MET A 629 -2.55 -14.52 -24.12
CA MET A 629 -1.28 -13.82 -23.89
C MET A 629 -0.73 -13.08 -25.12
N ASP A 630 -0.95 -13.61 -26.32
CA ASP A 630 -0.45 -13.01 -27.56
C ASP A 630 -1.09 -11.65 -27.86
N ARG A 631 -2.30 -11.38 -27.36
CA ARG A 631 -3.02 -10.11 -27.59
C ARG A 631 -2.40 -8.92 -26.87
N ILE A 632 -1.59 -9.17 -25.84
CA ILE A 632 -0.96 -8.11 -25.03
C ILE A 632 0.54 -7.99 -25.26
N ARG A 633 1.10 -8.69 -26.24
CA ARG A 633 2.54 -8.60 -26.54
C ARG A 633 2.92 -7.19 -26.95
N GLU A 634 4.01 -6.69 -26.38
CA GLU A 634 4.66 -5.46 -26.82
C GLU A 634 5.25 -5.72 -28.21
N SER A 635 4.73 -5.03 -29.23
CA SER A 635 5.18 -5.15 -30.62
C SER A 635 6.14 -4.05 -31.06
N ASP A 636 6.40 -3.06 -30.19
CA ASP A 636 7.33 -1.96 -30.47
C ASP A 636 8.76 -2.33 -30.06
N PRO A 637 9.71 -2.50 -31.01
CA PRO A 637 11.10 -2.81 -30.69
C PRO A 637 11.81 -1.74 -29.85
N ALA A 638 11.31 -0.50 -29.81
CA ALA A 638 11.87 0.55 -28.95
C ALA A 638 11.68 0.23 -27.46
N GLN A 639 10.68 -0.58 -27.11
CA GLN A 639 10.41 -1.04 -25.74
C GLN A 639 11.20 -2.31 -25.38
N PHE A 640 11.87 -2.94 -26.36
CA PHE A 640 12.68 -4.13 -26.13
C PHE A 640 14.01 -3.80 -25.47
N LYS A 641 14.67 -4.82 -24.89
CA LYS A 641 16.02 -4.62 -24.35
C LYS A 641 16.98 -4.27 -25.48
N LYS A 642 18.01 -3.46 -25.19
CA LYS A 642 19.01 -2.99 -26.16
C LYS A 642 19.77 -4.07 -26.95
N TRP A 643 19.59 -5.34 -26.60
CA TRP A 643 20.22 -6.50 -27.21
C TRP A 643 19.25 -7.40 -27.96
N TRP A 644 17.99 -6.97 -28.17
CA TRP A 644 16.98 -7.81 -28.79
C TRP A 644 17.41 -8.33 -30.17
N ALA A 645 18.05 -7.46 -30.96
CA ALA A 645 18.61 -7.81 -32.25
C ALA A 645 19.81 -8.76 -32.16
N ASP A 646 20.58 -8.75 -31.05
CA ASP A 646 21.66 -9.72 -30.81
C ASP A 646 21.13 -11.12 -30.46
N PHE A 647 19.93 -11.20 -29.85
CA PHE A 647 19.32 -12.42 -29.33
C PHE A 647 17.84 -12.56 -29.77
N PRO A 648 17.57 -12.58 -31.08
CA PRO A 648 16.20 -12.63 -31.63
C PRO A 648 15.47 -13.94 -31.26
N GLU A 649 16.20 -15.01 -30.96
CA GLU A 649 15.67 -16.29 -30.48
C GLU A 649 14.96 -16.19 -29.11
N ARG A 650 15.20 -15.11 -28.36
CA ARG A 650 14.57 -14.87 -27.04
C ARG A 650 13.25 -14.10 -27.11
N TYR A 651 12.85 -13.68 -28.30
CA TYR A 651 11.62 -12.91 -28.52
C TYR A 651 10.67 -13.72 -29.38
N HIS A 652 9.43 -13.86 -28.96
CA HIS A 652 8.40 -14.44 -29.81
C HIS A 652 8.17 -13.54 -31.04
N PRO A 653 7.89 -14.07 -32.23
CA PRO A 653 7.72 -13.23 -33.42
C PRO A 653 6.59 -12.20 -33.30
N LEU A 654 5.53 -12.53 -32.56
CA LEU A 654 4.44 -11.59 -32.25
C LEU A 654 4.81 -10.50 -31.23
N GLY A 655 6.01 -10.54 -30.66
CA GLY A 655 6.52 -9.54 -29.72
C GLY A 655 6.84 -10.06 -28.33
N LYS A 656 7.29 -9.14 -27.48
CA LYS A 656 7.69 -9.43 -26.11
C LYS A 656 6.46 -9.57 -25.23
N LEU A 657 6.38 -10.65 -24.45
CA LEU A 657 5.35 -10.75 -23.42
C LEU A 657 5.63 -9.70 -22.33
N PRO A 658 4.62 -8.91 -21.90
CA PRO A 658 4.79 -7.97 -20.79
C PRO A 658 5.25 -8.67 -19.52
N GLU A 659 5.92 -7.92 -18.66
CA GLU A 659 6.29 -8.40 -17.33
C GLU A 659 5.01 -8.52 -16.46
N ASN A 660 5.02 -9.34 -15.41
CA ASN A 660 3.92 -9.42 -14.44
C ASN A 660 3.85 -8.21 -13.49
N ILE A 661 4.57 -7.13 -13.81
CA ILE A 661 4.46 -5.82 -13.17
C ILE A 661 3.79 -4.89 -14.17
N TRP A 662 2.53 -4.53 -13.91
CA TRP A 662 1.75 -3.70 -14.80
C TRP A 662 1.71 -2.27 -14.29
N GLU A 663 1.94 -1.32 -15.18
CA GLU A 663 1.98 0.10 -14.85
C GLU A 663 0.73 0.80 -15.39
N PHE A 664 -0.14 1.24 -14.48
CA PHE A 664 -1.32 2.04 -14.83
C PHE A 664 -1.55 3.11 -13.76
N ASP A 665 -1.78 4.34 -14.17
CA ASP A 665 -2.09 5.43 -13.24
C ASP A 665 -3.53 5.31 -12.72
N PRO A 666 -3.77 5.42 -11.40
CA PRO A 666 -5.12 5.51 -10.87
C PRO A 666 -5.78 6.82 -11.33
N PRO A 667 -7.11 6.83 -11.52
CA PRO A 667 -7.87 8.04 -11.84
C PRO A 667 -7.56 9.18 -10.87
N THR A 668 -7.50 10.42 -11.39
CA THR A 668 -7.15 11.60 -10.58
C THR A 668 -8.29 11.92 -9.61
N ARG A 669 -8.08 11.74 -8.30
CA ARG A 669 -9.08 12.11 -7.29
C ARG A 669 -9.11 13.63 -7.13
N GLY A 670 -10.25 14.25 -7.48
CA GLY A 670 -10.51 15.66 -7.23
C GLY A 670 -9.69 16.59 -8.12
N SER A 671 -10.20 16.86 -9.32
CA SER A 671 -9.74 18.01 -10.11
C SER A 671 -10.07 19.31 -9.37
N PHE A 672 -9.09 20.22 -9.29
CA PHE A 672 -9.25 21.60 -8.76
C PHE A 672 -10.15 22.49 -9.65
N THR A 673 -10.99 21.89 -10.51
CA THR A 673 -11.81 22.56 -11.53
C THR A 673 -13.29 22.64 -11.17
N GLY A 674 -13.77 21.87 -10.18
CA GLY A 674 -15.10 22.05 -9.60
C GLY A 674 -16.28 21.52 -10.44
N GLU A 675 -16.04 20.55 -11.33
CA GLU A 675 -17.11 19.81 -12.02
C GLU A 675 -17.20 18.38 -11.44
N VAL A 676 -18.41 17.83 -11.39
CA VAL A 676 -18.74 16.54 -10.77
C VAL A 676 -17.95 15.45 -11.50
N ASP A 677 -17.02 14.81 -10.79
CA ASP A 677 -16.08 13.87 -11.38
C ASP A 677 -16.62 12.44 -11.25
N VAL A 678 -16.79 11.77 -12.37
CA VAL A 678 -17.40 10.45 -12.52
C VAL A 678 -16.63 9.35 -11.75
N PHE A 679 -15.41 9.66 -11.31
CA PHE A 679 -14.56 8.84 -10.45
C PHE A 679 -14.63 9.17 -8.95
N ASP A 680 -15.73 9.75 -8.45
CA ASP A 680 -15.94 10.01 -7.00
C ASP A 680 -16.18 8.71 -6.17
N HIS A 681 -15.71 7.57 -6.69
CA HIS A 681 -15.51 6.31 -5.96
C HIS A 681 -14.09 6.27 -5.36
N PRO A 682 -13.93 5.99 -4.05
CA PRO A 682 -12.67 6.10 -3.33
C PRO A 682 -11.62 5.04 -3.72
N ALA A 683 -11.90 4.19 -4.70
CA ALA A 683 -11.02 3.14 -5.22
C ALA A 683 -11.38 2.69 -6.66
N ALA A 684 -11.77 3.61 -7.55
CA ALA A 684 -12.06 3.24 -8.95
C ALA A 684 -10.82 2.67 -9.68
N PHE A 685 -11.00 1.61 -10.47
CA PHE A 685 -9.96 1.05 -11.33
C PHE A 685 -9.60 1.98 -12.50
N PRO A 686 -8.35 1.96 -12.98
CA PRO A 686 -8.01 2.53 -14.28
C PRO A 686 -8.69 1.74 -15.41
N PRO A 687 -9.36 2.39 -16.38
CA PRO A 687 -10.00 1.69 -17.50
C PRO A 687 -9.04 0.79 -18.30
N LYS A 688 -7.84 1.29 -18.63
CA LYS A 688 -6.81 0.50 -19.35
C LYS A 688 -6.32 -0.75 -18.60
N LEU A 689 -6.40 -0.76 -17.26
CA LEU A 689 -6.08 -1.95 -16.48
C LEU A 689 -7.11 -3.05 -16.74
N ILE A 690 -8.40 -2.68 -16.73
CA ILE A 690 -9.51 -3.60 -16.99
C ILE A 690 -9.51 -4.05 -18.45
N GLU A 691 -9.28 -3.13 -19.39
CA GLU A 691 -9.14 -3.43 -20.81
C GLU A 691 -8.09 -4.54 -21.05
N ARG A 692 -6.94 -4.47 -20.36
CA ARG A 692 -5.91 -5.52 -20.43
C ARG A 692 -6.41 -6.86 -19.91
N ILE A 693 -7.08 -6.89 -18.76
CA ILE A 693 -7.63 -8.14 -18.20
C ILE A 693 -8.68 -8.73 -19.14
N LEU A 694 -9.61 -7.93 -19.66
CA LEU A 694 -10.63 -8.36 -20.62
C LEU A 694 -10.02 -8.87 -21.92
N THR A 695 -8.99 -8.19 -22.43
CA THR A 695 -8.24 -8.63 -23.63
C THR A 695 -7.57 -9.98 -23.44
N LEU A 696 -7.11 -10.28 -22.23
CA LEU A 696 -6.50 -11.56 -21.88
C LEU A 696 -7.53 -12.68 -21.70
N SER A 697 -8.67 -12.40 -21.08
CA SER A 697 -9.55 -13.43 -20.52
C SER A 697 -10.87 -13.61 -21.26
N THR A 698 -11.22 -12.72 -22.20
CA THR A 698 -12.54 -12.71 -22.85
C THR A 698 -12.52 -12.47 -24.36
N GLU A 699 -13.59 -12.90 -25.02
CA GLU A 699 -13.97 -12.56 -26.40
C GLU A 699 -15.22 -11.68 -26.45
N ARG A 700 -15.61 -11.24 -27.65
CA ARG A 700 -16.91 -10.58 -27.85
C ARG A 700 -18.04 -11.52 -27.41
N ASP A 701 -19.10 -10.94 -26.87
CA ASP A 701 -20.29 -11.60 -26.34
C ASP A 701 -20.08 -12.46 -25.07
N ASP A 702 -18.84 -12.58 -24.56
CA ASP A 702 -18.56 -13.25 -23.28
C ASP A 702 -19.23 -12.51 -22.10
N VAL A 703 -19.55 -13.27 -21.05
CA VAL A 703 -20.17 -12.76 -19.83
C VAL A 703 -19.11 -12.41 -18.79
N VAL A 704 -19.14 -11.16 -18.33
CA VAL A 704 -18.20 -10.62 -17.33
C VAL A 704 -18.91 -10.33 -16.02
N LEU A 705 -18.41 -10.83 -14.90
CA LEU A 705 -19.02 -10.63 -13.59
C LEU A 705 -18.17 -9.70 -12.71
N ASP A 706 -18.81 -8.76 -12.02
CA ASP A 706 -18.21 -8.05 -10.87
C ASP A 706 -19.21 -7.98 -9.70
N PRO A 707 -19.05 -8.82 -8.65
CA PRO A 707 -19.92 -8.80 -7.48
C PRO A 707 -19.70 -7.58 -6.56
N PHE A 708 -18.64 -6.78 -6.78
CA PHE A 708 -18.30 -5.59 -6.01
C PHE A 708 -18.02 -4.41 -6.96
N ALA A 709 -19.03 -4.06 -7.76
CA ALA A 709 -18.82 -3.26 -8.96
C ALA A 709 -18.41 -1.79 -8.71
N GLY A 710 -18.66 -1.22 -7.53
CA GLY A 710 -18.32 0.15 -7.21
C GLY A 710 -18.99 1.13 -8.19
N SER A 711 -18.19 2.01 -8.81
CA SER A 711 -18.70 2.91 -9.86
C SER A 711 -19.02 2.20 -11.20
N GLY A 712 -18.69 0.91 -11.34
CA GLY A 712 -18.98 0.11 -12.53
C GLY A 712 -17.91 0.19 -13.64
N VAL A 713 -16.64 0.45 -13.32
CA VAL A 713 -15.56 0.53 -14.34
C VAL A 713 -15.40 -0.79 -15.09
N VAL A 714 -15.50 -1.93 -14.38
CA VAL A 714 -15.43 -3.26 -15.02
C VAL A 714 -16.52 -3.43 -16.06
N LEU A 715 -17.76 -3.11 -15.68
CA LEU A 715 -18.93 -3.25 -16.54
C LEU A 715 -18.86 -2.27 -17.72
N GLY A 716 -18.54 -1.00 -17.48
CA GLY A 716 -18.47 0.02 -18.52
C GLY A 716 -17.40 -0.30 -19.57
N GLN A 717 -16.23 -0.77 -19.14
CA GLN A 717 -15.17 -1.19 -20.06
C GLN A 717 -15.55 -2.47 -20.82
N ALA A 718 -16.22 -3.42 -20.17
CA ALA A 718 -16.70 -4.64 -20.81
C ALA A 718 -17.74 -4.32 -21.91
N GLU A 719 -18.71 -3.46 -21.64
CA GLU A 719 -19.70 -3.01 -22.65
C GLU A 719 -19.03 -2.30 -23.83
N LEU A 720 -18.09 -1.38 -23.55
CA LEU A 720 -17.32 -0.68 -24.59
C LEU A 720 -16.56 -1.64 -25.53
N MET A 721 -16.17 -2.79 -24.99
CA MET A 721 -15.47 -3.85 -25.71
C MET A 721 -16.41 -4.92 -26.29
N ASP A 722 -17.73 -4.71 -26.36
CA ASP A 722 -18.72 -5.67 -26.86
C ASP A 722 -18.81 -6.97 -26.01
N ARG A 723 -18.64 -6.89 -24.69
CA ARG A 723 -18.92 -7.98 -23.73
C ARG A 723 -20.25 -7.74 -23.03
N ARG A 724 -20.74 -8.75 -22.31
CA ARG A 724 -22.04 -8.75 -21.61
C ARG A 724 -21.82 -8.76 -20.10
N PRO A 725 -21.66 -7.61 -19.43
CA PRO A 725 -21.31 -7.63 -18.03
C PRO A 725 -22.53 -7.69 -17.12
N ILE A 726 -22.31 -8.20 -15.91
CA ILE A 726 -23.29 -8.29 -14.83
C ILE A 726 -22.56 -7.85 -13.56
N GLY A 727 -23.14 -6.92 -12.81
CA GLY A 727 -22.56 -6.55 -11.52
C GLY A 727 -23.58 -5.99 -10.55
N VAL A 728 -23.23 -6.05 -9.28
CA VAL A 728 -24.01 -5.44 -8.20
C VAL A 728 -23.15 -4.50 -7.39
N GLU A 729 -23.78 -3.46 -6.87
CA GLU A 729 -23.19 -2.50 -5.97
C GLU A 729 -24.18 -2.18 -4.85
N LEU A 730 -23.71 -2.34 -3.61
CA LEU A 730 -24.55 -2.17 -2.42
C LEU A 730 -24.84 -0.69 -2.12
N ASN A 731 -23.92 0.22 -2.46
CA ASN A 731 -24.16 1.66 -2.31
C ASN A 731 -24.80 2.25 -3.57
N LYS A 732 -26.06 2.64 -3.42
CA LYS A 732 -26.84 3.32 -4.46
C LYS A 732 -26.12 4.50 -5.12
N LYS A 733 -25.36 5.31 -4.37
CA LYS A 733 -24.59 6.46 -4.90
C LYS A 733 -23.65 6.06 -6.04
N TYR A 734 -22.97 4.92 -5.90
CA TYR A 734 -22.03 4.46 -6.91
C TYR A 734 -22.75 3.81 -8.08
N SER A 735 -23.83 3.07 -7.84
CA SER A 735 -24.66 2.51 -8.91
C SER A 735 -25.32 3.60 -9.78
N GLU A 736 -25.74 4.72 -9.20
CA GLU A 736 -26.37 5.84 -9.90
C GLU A 736 -25.36 6.63 -10.78
N ALA A 737 -24.05 6.49 -10.55
CA ALA A 737 -23.00 7.15 -11.33
C ALA A 737 -22.62 6.39 -12.62
N TYR A 738 -23.11 5.16 -12.80
CA TYR A 738 -22.74 4.29 -13.92
C TYR A 738 -23.07 4.85 -15.31
N PRO A 739 -24.22 5.51 -15.55
CA PRO A 739 -24.49 6.12 -16.85
C PRO A 739 -23.47 7.18 -17.26
N ASP A 740 -23.07 8.05 -16.33
CA ASP A 740 -22.07 9.10 -16.57
C ASP A 740 -20.68 8.49 -16.85
N LEU A 741 -20.38 7.35 -16.21
CA LEU A 741 -19.14 6.60 -16.44
C LEU A 741 -19.06 6.02 -17.85
N LYS A 742 -20.17 5.47 -18.35
CA LYS A 742 -20.22 4.97 -19.73
C LYS A 742 -19.95 6.08 -20.74
N GLU A 743 -20.60 7.24 -20.57
CA GLU A 743 -20.38 8.39 -21.46
C GLU A 743 -18.91 8.84 -21.42
N TYR A 744 -18.31 8.92 -20.23
CA TYR A 744 -16.89 9.24 -20.09
C TYR A 744 -15.98 8.26 -20.83
N LEU A 745 -16.22 6.95 -20.69
CA LEU A 745 -15.42 5.91 -21.34
C LEU A 745 -15.54 5.96 -22.86
N GLU A 746 -16.75 6.19 -23.38
CA GLU A 746 -16.99 6.36 -24.82
C GLU A 746 -16.28 7.62 -25.37
N GLU A 747 -16.28 8.73 -24.64
CA GLU A 747 -15.62 9.98 -25.05
C GLU A 747 -14.09 9.89 -25.03
N HIS A 748 -13.52 9.10 -24.13
CA HIS A 748 -12.08 8.96 -23.92
C HIS A 748 -11.49 7.68 -24.52
N HIS A 749 -12.29 6.92 -25.28
CA HIS A 749 -11.81 5.78 -26.03
C HIS A 749 -10.98 6.25 -27.22
N GLU A 750 -9.66 6.31 -27.03
CA GLU A 750 -8.73 6.49 -28.14
C GLU A 750 -8.61 5.16 -28.89
N GLU A 751 -9.02 5.13 -30.17
CA GLU A 751 -8.56 4.07 -31.07
C GLU A 751 -7.03 4.18 -31.14
N GLU A 752 -6.30 3.26 -30.50
CA GLU A 752 -4.84 3.27 -30.54
C GLU A 752 -4.40 3.20 -32.02
N ASP A 753 -3.69 4.24 -32.48
CA ASP A 753 -3.04 4.26 -33.78
C ASP A 753 -2.19 2.99 -33.91
N GLN A 754 -2.42 2.21 -34.97
CA GLN A 754 -1.70 0.97 -35.22
C GLN A 754 -0.18 1.23 -35.22
N VAL A 755 0.46 0.92 -34.09
CA VAL A 755 1.86 0.52 -34.01
C VAL A 755 2.06 -0.57 -35.08
N ALA A 756 3.25 -0.61 -35.70
CA ALA A 756 3.54 -1.51 -36.82
C ALA A 756 2.87 -2.87 -36.66
N SER A 757 2.21 -3.34 -37.71
CA SER A 757 1.35 -4.52 -37.63
C SER A 757 2.15 -5.67 -37.02
N GLN A 758 1.53 -6.50 -36.17
CA GLN A 758 2.21 -7.67 -35.59
C GLN A 758 2.88 -8.55 -36.67
N GLU A 759 2.34 -8.52 -37.89
CA GLU A 759 2.92 -9.15 -39.09
C GLU A 759 4.28 -8.55 -39.52
N ASP A 760 4.48 -7.24 -39.38
CA ASP A 760 5.76 -6.58 -39.69
C ASP A 760 6.86 -6.99 -38.70
N LEU A 761 6.53 -7.08 -37.41
CA LEU A 761 7.47 -7.52 -36.37
C LEU A 761 7.82 -8.99 -36.50
N ASP A 762 6.83 -9.83 -36.75
CA ASP A 762 7.01 -11.27 -36.97
C ASP A 762 8.10 -11.52 -38.01
N ARG A 763 7.97 -10.89 -39.18
CA ARG A 763 8.94 -11.05 -40.27
C ARG A 763 10.32 -10.58 -39.86
N ILE A 764 10.45 -9.43 -39.19
CA ILE A 764 11.75 -8.92 -38.72
C ILE A 764 12.43 -9.90 -37.74
N ILE A 765 11.71 -10.39 -36.74
CA ILE A 765 12.25 -11.34 -35.76
C ILE A 765 12.63 -12.66 -36.44
N CYS A 766 11.76 -13.20 -37.28
CA CYS A 766 12.03 -14.43 -38.03
C CYS A 766 13.23 -14.28 -38.97
N GLY A 767 13.36 -13.14 -39.67
CA GLY A 767 14.50 -12.84 -40.52
C GLY A 767 15.82 -12.77 -39.74
N LEU A 768 15.83 -12.07 -38.60
CA LEU A 768 16.99 -12.02 -37.70
C LEU A 768 17.38 -13.40 -37.18
N ARG A 769 16.40 -14.24 -36.82
CA ARG A 769 16.65 -15.62 -36.39
C ARG A 769 17.30 -16.43 -37.51
N GLN A 770 16.79 -16.34 -38.73
CA GLN A 770 17.33 -17.07 -39.88
C GLN A 770 18.78 -16.65 -40.20
N THR A 771 19.05 -15.35 -40.33
CA THR A 771 20.40 -14.84 -40.64
C THR A 771 21.39 -15.17 -39.52
N LYS A 772 20.97 -15.08 -38.26
CA LYS A 772 21.80 -15.47 -37.10
C LYS A 772 22.04 -16.97 -37.05
N TYR A 773 21.06 -17.80 -37.43
CA TYR A 773 21.19 -19.25 -37.43
C TYR A 773 22.33 -19.72 -38.32
N ALA A 774 22.46 -19.20 -39.55
CA ALA A 774 23.58 -19.53 -40.44
C ALA A 774 24.94 -19.29 -39.76
N ARG A 775 25.07 -18.17 -39.05
CA ARG A 775 26.29 -17.82 -38.31
C ARG A 775 26.55 -18.78 -37.15
N GLU A 776 25.54 -19.07 -36.34
CA GLU A 776 25.70 -19.96 -35.18
C GLU A 776 25.94 -21.41 -35.61
N LEU A 777 25.34 -21.86 -36.72
CA LEU A 777 25.61 -23.18 -37.29
C LEU A 777 27.09 -23.33 -37.66
N LEU A 778 27.68 -22.36 -38.37
CA LEU A 778 29.12 -22.38 -38.69
C LEU A 778 30.00 -22.40 -37.42
N ARG A 779 29.62 -21.67 -36.37
CA ARG A 779 30.33 -21.66 -35.08
C ARG A 779 30.25 -23.00 -34.36
N THR A 780 29.06 -23.59 -34.30
CA THR A 780 28.87 -24.89 -33.65
C THR A 780 29.55 -25.99 -34.44
N MET A 781 29.48 -26.00 -35.78
CA MET A 781 30.26 -26.92 -36.62
C MET A 781 31.76 -26.83 -36.35
N ALA A 782 32.33 -25.63 -36.33
CA ALA A 782 33.75 -25.43 -36.04
C ALA A 782 34.11 -25.96 -34.64
N SER A 783 33.26 -25.71 -33.64
CA SER A 783 33.44 -26.21 -32.27
C SER A 783 33.43 -27.74 -32.21
N GLU A 784 32.44 -28.41 -32.84
CA GLU A 784 32.34 -29.88 -32.87
C GLU A 784 33.52 -30.54 -33.60
N LEU A 785 34.08 -29.83 -34.59
CA LEU A 785 35.31 -30.23 -35.28
C LEU A 785 36.60 -29.93 -34.49
N GLY A 786 36.51 -29.30 -33.32
CA GLY A 786 37.65 -28.91 -32.50
C GLY A 786 38.48 -27.75 -33.05
N LEU A 787 37.87 -26.94 -33.93
CA LEU A 787 38.46 -25.73 -34.50
C LEU A 787 38.23 -24.53 -33.58
N SER A 788 39.13 -23.54 -33.67
CA SER A 788 39.08 -22.35 -32.82
C SER A 788 38.13 -21.27 -33.32
N ASN A 789 37.88 -21.21 -34.63
CA ASN A 789 36.95 -20.26 -35.25
C ASN A 789 36.36 -20.83 -36.56
N PRO A 790 35.21 -20.30 -37.03
CA PRO A 790 34.58 -20.74 -38.28
C PRO A 790 35.44 -20.56 -39.53
N SER A 791 36.33 -19.57 -39.58
CA SER A 791 37.22 -19.34 -40.72
C SER A 791 38.22 -20.47 -40.99
N GLN A 792 38.36 -21.43 -40.07
CA GLN A 792 39.18 -22.63 -40.25
C GLN A 792 38.43 -23.77 -40.97
N LEU A 793 37.14 -23.61 -41.21
CA LEU A 793 36.39 -24.49 -42.09
C LEU A 793 36.81 -24.18 -43.54
N ASP A 794 36.88 -25.19 -44.40
CA ASP A 794 37.11 -25.00 -45.85
C ASP A 794 35.85 -24.42 -46.55
N VAL A 795 35.02 -23.66 -45.84
CA VAL A 795 33.77 -23.04 -46.30
C VAL A 795 34.05 -21.58 -46.63
N HIS A 796 34.00 -21.19 -47.90
CA HIS A 796 34.26 -19.81 -48.33
C HIS A 796 32.99 -18.95 -48.38
N THR A 797 31.80 -19.56 -48.46
CA THR A 797 30.51 -18.82 -48.47
C THR A 797 29.37 -19.70 -47.97
N ALA A 798 28.48 -19.13 -47.16
CA ALA A 798 27.25 -19.80 -46.75
C ALA A 798 26.04 -19.12 -47.42
N PHE A 799 25.32 -19.85 -48.27
CA PHE A 799 24.07 -19.39 -48.86
C PHE A 799 22.90 -19.79 -47.99
N LEU A 800 22.19 -18.79 -47.43
CA LEU A 800 20.92 -18.98 -46.75
C LEU A 800 19.79 -18.70 -47.73
N VAL A 801 18.98 -19.72 -48.02
CA VAL A 801 17.78 -19.57 -48.85
C VAL A 801 16.56 -19.82 -47.96
N SER A 802 15.90 -18.74 -47.60
CA SER A 802 14.61 -18.77 -46.90
C SER A 802 13.53 -19.25 -47.87
N ARG A 803 12.91 -20.39 -47.53
CA ARG A 803 11.73 -20.91 -48.25
C ARG A 803 10.47 -20.26 -47.73
N GLU A 804 10.43 -20.02 -46.43
CA GLU A 804 9.30 -19.47 -45.72
C GLU A 804 9.76 -18.53 -44.60
N LEU A 805 9.09 -17.38 -44.50
CA LEU A 805 9.41 -16.30 -43.58
C LEU A 805 8.14 -15.89 -42.84
N GLY A 806 8.20 -15.92 -41.51
CA GLY A 806 7.09 -15.62 -40.61
C GLY A 806 6.71 -16.82 -39.75
N TYR A 807 5.97 -16.53 -38.68
CA TYR A 807 5.52 -17.49 -37.69
C TYR A 807 4.48 -18.46 -38.26
N GLN A 808 4.75 -19.76 -38.17
CA GLN A 808 3.95 -20.78 -38.86
C GLN A 808 2.89 -21.42 -37.96
N SER A 809 3.27 -21.87 -36.77
CA SER A 809 2.34 -22.49 -35.83
C SER A 809 2.81 -22.39 -34.39
N VAL A 810 1.84 -22.37 -33.47
CA VAL A 810 2.05 -22.41 -32.02
C VAL A 810 2.41 -23.81 -31.55
N GLU A 811 1.88 -24.85 -32.19
CA GLU A 811 2.06 -26.24 -31.75
C GLU A 811 3.50 -26.76 -31.94
N ASP A 812 4.20 -26.30 -32.99
CA ASP A 812 5.54 -26.79 -33.32
C ASP A 812 6.69 -25.80 -32.97
N ASP A 813 6.37 -24.57 -32.55
CA ASP A 813 7.33 -23.46 -32.30
C ASP A 813 8.30 -23.22 -33.47
N ILE A 814 7.74 -23.16 -34.69
CA ILE A 814 8.52 -23.00 -35.93
C ILE A 814 8.37 -21.60 -36.49
N HIS A 815 9.52 -20.96 -36.73
CA HIS A 815 9.66 -19.57 -37.16
C HIS A 815 10.35 -19.44 -38.52
N GLY A 816 10.52 -20.55 -39.24
CA GLY A 816 11.02 -20.53 -40.61
C GLY A 816 11.57 -21.86 -41.11
N GLU A 817 11.56 -21.99 -42.44
CA GLU A 817 12.22 -23.08 -43.15
C GLU A 817 13.30 -22.52 -44.07
N ILE A 818 14.52 -23.03 -43.92
CA ILE A 818 15.68 -22.57 -44.69
C ILE A 818 16.41 -23.75 -45.34
N ASP A 819 16.99 -23.50 -46.50
CA ASP A 819 18.13 -24.27 -46.97
C ASP A 819 19.41 -23.49 -46.67
N LEU A 820 20.40 -24.16 -46.10
CA LEU A 820 21.71 -23.59 -45.86
C LEU A 820 22.75 -24.35 -46.67
N VAL A 821 23.22 -23.72 -47.75
CA VAL A 821 24.21 -24.29 -48.67
C VAL A 821 25.59 -23.78 -48.29
N LEU A 822 26.44 -24.67 -47.79
CA LEU A 822 27.82 -24.40 -47.42
C LEU A 822 28.72 -24.68 -48.61
N LEU A 823 29.26 -23.61 -49.21
CA LEU A 823 30.16 -23.71 -50.35
C LEU A 823 31.58 -23.95 -49.88
N VAL A 824 32.09 -25.14 -50.18
CA VAL A 824 33.46 -25.54 -49.87
C VAL A 824 34.38 -25.32 -51.06
N ASP A 825 35.68 -25.21 -50.78
CA ASP A 825 36.69 -25.08 -51.81
C ASP A 825 36.65 -26.24 -52.81
N ASN A 826 36.91 -25.95 -54.09
CA ASN A 826 36.96 -26.98 -55.15
C ASN A 826 38.08 -28.03 -54.89
N GLU A 827 39.05 -27.73 -54.03
CA GLU A 827 40.12 -28.65 -53.62
C GLU A 827 39.75 -29.53 -52.42
N THR A 828 38.61 -29.27 -51.75
CA THR A 828 38.13 -30.05 -50.61
C THR A 828 37.89 -31.50 -51.03
N THR A 829 38.42 -32.45 -50.26
CA THR A 829 38.27 -33.87 -50.60
C THR A 829 36.84 -34.34 -50.36
N ALA A 830 36.36 -35.30 -51.16
CA ALA A 830 35.02 -35.89 -50.98
C ALA A 830 34.77 -36.42 -49.56
N ARG A 831 35.84 -36.83 -48.85
CA ARG A 831 35.74 -37.26 -47.45
C ARG A 831 35.48 -36.09 -46.51
N GLN A 832 36.20 -34.98 -46.67
CA GLN A 832 35.98 -33.78 -45.86
C GLN A 832 34.60 -33.17 -46.10
N ALA A 833 34.14 -33.16 -47.35
CA ALA A 833 32.79 -32.69 -47.68
C ALA A 833 31.70 -33.54 -47.00
N LEU A 834 31.87 -34.87 -46.97
CA LEU A 834 30.97 -35.77 -46.23
C LEU A 834 31.03 -35.53 -44.71
N ASP A 835 32.24 -35.37 -44.15
CA ASP A 835 32.40 -35.08 -42.72
C ASP A 835 31.69 -33.76 -42.35
N TYR A 836 31.74 -32.73 -43.21
CA TYR A 836 31.02 -31.48 -43.00
C TYR A 836 29.50 -31.63 -43.13
N ASP A 837 29.02 -32.44 -44.08
CA ASP A 837 27.59 -32.68 -44.28
C ASP A 837 26.97 -33.39 -43.07
N GLU A 838 27.64 -34.45 -42.56
CA GLU A 838 27.23 -35.18 -41.36
C GLU A 838 27.18 -34.26 -40.13
N ILE A 839 28.20 -33.43 -39.94
CA ILE A 839 28.27 -32.51 -38.79
C ILE A 839 27.26 -31.38 -38.92
N ALA A 840 27.03 -30.86 -40.12
CA ALA A 840 26.03 -29.83 -40.35
C ALA A 840 24.62 -30.34 -39.99
N GLU A 841 24.27 -31.57 -40.40
CA GLU A 841 23.01 -32.22 -40.01
C GLU A 841 22.93 -32.42 -38.49
N GLU A 842 23.98 -32.93 -37.85
CA GLU A 842 24.00 -33.16 -36.40
C GLU A 842 23.78 -31.87 -35.61
N VAL A 843 24.50 -30.81 -35.97
CA VAL A 843 24.47 -29.51 -35.31
C VAL A 843 23.08 -28.88 -35.31
N THR A 844 22.23 -29.15 -36.31
CA THR A 844 20.85 -28.63 -36.35
C THR A 844 20.04 -29.00 -35.10
N THR A 845 20.39 -30.11 -34.43
CA THR A 845 19.70 -30.64 -33.25
C THR A 845 20.34 -30.22 -31.92
N ILE A 846 21.48 -29.54 -31.95
CA ILE A 846 22.27 -29.17 -30.77
C ILE A 846 22.12 -27.66 -30.48
N GLN A 847 22.17 -27.28 -29.19
CA GLN A 847 22.17 -25.88 -28.78
C GLN A 847 23.49 -25.17 -29.19
N PRO A 848 23.45 -23.93 -29.70
CA PRO A 848 22.29 -23.04 -29.73
C PRO A 848 21.35 -23.24 -30.93
N CYS A 849 21.74 -23.98 -31.98
CA CYS A 849 21.00 -24.10 -33.23
C CYS A 849 19.57 -24.64 -33.03
N SER A 850 19.38 -25.64 -32.18
CA SER A 850 18.03 -26.18 -31.88
C SER A 850 17.11 -25.19 -31.16
N GLY A 851 17.63 -24.08 -30.62
CA GLY A 851 16.86 -23.06 -29.90
C GLY A 851 16.27 -21.95 -30.78
N PHE A 852 16.53 -21.96 -32.10
CA PHE A 852 16.03 -20.92 -33.00
C PHE A 852 14.62 -21.17 -33.55
N GLY A 853 14.11 -22.39 -33.42
CA GLY A 853 12.85 -22.84 -34.02
C GLY A 853 12.87 -22.76 -35.55
N ILE A 854 13.98 -23.17 -36.17
CA ILE A 854 14.16 -23.16 -37.63
C ILE A 854 14.30 -24.60 -38.12
N ARG A 855 13.53 -24.97 -39.14
CA ARG A 855 13.75 -26.20 -39.90
C ARG A 855 14.81 -25.91 -40.97
N ALA A 856 16.04 -26.31 -40.69
CA ALA A 856 17.16 -26.14 -41.62
C ALA A 856 17.44 -27.44 -42.37
N ARG A 857 17.57 -27.33 -43.70
CA ARG A 857 18.20 -28.35 -44.52
C ARG A 857 19.59 -27.88 -44.89
N THR A 858 20.61 -28.57 -44.40
CA THR A 858 22.00 -28.29 -44.72
C THR A 858 22.42 -29.02 -45.99
N LEU A 859 23.23 -28.36 -46.82
CA LEU A 859 23.82 -28.96 -48.02
C LEU A 859 25.26 -28.51 -48.12
N VAL A 860 26.19 -29.45 -48.28
CA VAL A 860 27.60 -29.14 -48.53
C VAL A 860 27.94 -29.45 -49.98
N MET A 861 28.46 -28.47 -50.72
CA MET A 861 28.85 -28.65 -52.12
C MET A 861 29.94 -27.66 -52.54
N THR A 862 30.65 -27.98 -53.62
CA THR A 862 31.60 -27.07 -54.23
C THR A 862 30.88 -25.94 -54.99
N ALA A 863 31.58 -24.82 -55.23
CA ALA A 863 31.03 -23.73 -56.04
C ALA A 863 30.62 -24.18 -57.46
N GLU A 864 31.41 -25.07 -58.07
CA GLU A 864 31.09 -25.62 -59.40
C GLU A 864 29.81 -26.46 -59.39
N GLU A 865 29.63 -27.30 -58.35
CA GLU A 865 28.41 -28.10 -58.16
C GLU A 865 27.19 -27.20 -57.95
N PHE A 866 27.28 -26.19 -57.08
CA PHE A 866 26.18 -25.25 -56.85
C PHE A 866 25.75 -24.51 -58.12
N ILE A 867 26.71 -23.98 -58.89
CA ILE A 867 26.44 -23.31 -60.16
C ILE A 867 25.78 -24.27 -61.16
N SER A 868 26.22 -25.53 -61.20
CA SER A 868 25.63 -26.57 -62.05
C SER A 868 24.20 -26.91 -61.62
N GLU A 869 23.93 -27.08 -60.32
CA GLU A 869 22.60 -27.38 -59.78
C GLU A 869 21.59 -26.26 -60.07
N ILE A 870 22.01 -25.00 -59.98
CA ILE A 870 21.18 -23.84 -60.34
C ILE A 870 20.91 -23.80 -61.85
N ALA A 871 21.93 -24.04 -62.68
CA ALA A 871 21.79 -24.03 -64.14
C ALA A 871 20.90 -25.17 -64.67
N ASN A 872 20.84 -26.29 -63.94
CA ASN A 872 20.03 -27.45 -64.29
C ASN A 872 18.61 -27.42 -63.70
N GLU A 873 18.24 -26.35 -62.97
CA GLU A 873 16.94 -26.21 -62.26
C GLU A 873 16.67 -27.33 -61.23
N THR A 874 17.71 -28.05 -60.81
CA THR A 874 17.59 -29.14 -59.84
C THR A 874 17.38 -28.59 -58.42
N TYR A 875 17.93 -27.41 -58.16
CA TYR A 875 17.71 -26.63 -56.96
C TYR A 875 16.76 -25.46 -57.26
N THR A 876 15.82 -25.17 -56.35
CA THR A 876 14.87 -24.05 -56.48
C THR A 876 15.60 -22.77 -56.89
N HIS A 877 15.18 -22.13 -58.00
CA HIS A 877 15.86 -20.95 -58.53
C HIS A 877 16.18 -19.94 -57.43
N LEU A 878 17.45 -19.58 -57.27
CA LEU A 878 17.82 -18.46 -56.40
C LEU A 878 17.17 -17.18 -56.93
N PRO A 879 16.67 -16.31 -56.05
CA PRO A 879 16.21 -14.98 -56.43
C PRO A 879 17.32 -14.18 -57.12
N GLU A 880 16.95 -13.27 -58.03
CA GLU A 880 17.93 -12.45 -58.75
C GLU A 880 18.71 -11.54 -57.80
N ASP A 881 18.04 -10.95 -56.81
CA ASP A 881 18.64 -10.05 -55.82
C ASP A 881 18.91 -10.78 -54.49
N LEU A 882 20.14 -10.67 -53.99
CA LEU A 882 20.61 -11.27 -52.75
C LEU A 882 21.29 -10.22 -51.86
N PHE A 883 21.40 -10.53 -50.57
CA PHE A 883 21.94 -9.64 -49.54
C PHE A 883 23.18 -10.28 -48.90
N ILE A 884 24.26 -9.52 -48.80
CA ILE A 884 25.53 -9.97 -48.20
C ILE A 884 25.59 -9.57 -46.72
N TYR A 885 25.97 -10.51 -45.88
CA TYR A 885 26.25 -10.32 -44.47
C TYR A 885 27.73 -10.64 -44.20
N GLU A 886 28.46 -9.62 -43.75
CA GLU A 886 29.90 -9.67 -43.47
C GLU A 886 30.18 -9.63 -41.95
N ASP A 887 31.38 -10.04 -41.56
CA ASP A 887 31.91 -9.94 -40.19
C ASP A 887 31.04 -10.56 -39.10
N GLY A 888 30.29 -11.61 -39.45
CA GLY A 888 29.33 -12.24 -38.53
C GLY A 888 28.18 -11.33 -38.10
N ARG A 889 27.95 -10.20 -38.77
CA ARG A 889 26.77 -9.34 -38.55
C ARG A 889 25.57 -10.00 -39.19
N HIS A 890 24.47 -10.12 -38.45
CA HIS A 890 23.23 -10.77 -38.92
C HIS A 890 22.02 -9.81 -38.91
N TYR A 891 22.16 -8.66 -38.25
CA TYR A 891 21.13 -7.64 -38.08
C TYR A 891 21.19 -6.51 -39.12
N VAL A 892 22.22 -6.52 -39.98
CA VAL A 892 22.40 -5.55 -41.07
C VAL A 892 23.14 -6.24 -42.22
N TYR A 893 22.59 -6.15 -43.43
CA TYR A 893 23.31 -6.53 -44.65
C TYR A 893 24.22 -5.38 -45.11
N SER A 894 25.37 -5.69 -45.69
CA SER A 894 26.35 -4.70 -46.14
C SER A 894 26.03 -4.20 -47.56
N GLU A 895 25.84 -5.13 -48.49
CA GLU A 895 25.63 -4.84 -49.91
C GLU A 895 24.57 -5.76 -50.52
N ASP A 896 23.89 -5.25 -51.54
CA ASP A 896 23.00 -6.01 -52.41
C ASP A 896 23.85 -6.58 -53.56
N ILE A 897 23.61 -7.84 -53.96
CA ILE A 897 24.35 -8.50 -55.04
C ILE A 897 23.42 -9.36 -55.89
N SER A 898 23.59 -9.32 -57.20
CA SER A 898 22.90 -10.27 -58.07
C SER A 898 23.62 -11.62 -58.11
N TYR A 899 22.90 -12.72 -58.37
CA TYR A 899 23.55 -14.02 -58.57
C TYR A 899 24.63 -13.98 -59.67
N SER A 900 24.41 -13.23 -60.76
CA SER A 900 25.39 -13.05 -61.82
C SER A 900 26.66 -12.34 -61.35
N ASP A 901 26.52 -11.29 -60.53
CA ASP A 901 27.65 -10.54 -60.02
C ASP A 901 28.43 -11.36 -58.98
N TRP A 902 27.73 -12.08 -58.10
CA TRP A 902 28.36 -13.02 -57.17
C TRP A 902 29.20 -14.05 -57.93
N ARG A 903 28.65 -14.64 -59.00
CA ARG A 903 29.36 -15.64 -59.80
C ARG A 903 30.64 -15.07 -60.44
N GLU A 904 30.59 -13.85 -60.98
CA GLU A 904 31.76 -13.20 -61.59
C GLU A 904 32.88 -12.98 -60.57
N VAL A 905 32.54 -12.59 -59.34
CA VAL A 905 33.52 -12.38 -58.26
C VAL A 905 34.01 -13.71 -57.66
N ASN A 906 33.13 -14.72 -57.58
CA ASN A 906 33.45 -16.03 -57.01
C ASN A 906 34.29 -16.92 -57.95
N GLU A 907 34.26 -16.70 -59.27
CA GLU A 907 35.16 -17.35 -60.25
C GLU A 907 36.67 -16.99 -60.04
N GLY A 908 36.98 -16.18 -59.02
CA GLY A 908 38.33 -15.91 -58.51
C GLY A 908 38.50 -16.11 -57.00
N THR A 909 37.77 -17.06 -56.38
CA THR A 909 37.73 -17.53 -54.97
C THR A 909 38.48 -16.70 -53.91
N ASP A 910 39.78 -16.47 -54.06
CA ASP A 910 40.57 -15.58 -53.20
C ASP A 910 39.98 -14.16 -53.11
N GLN A 911 39.48 -13.60 -54.22
CA GLN A 911 38.95 -12.22 -54.26
C GLN A 911 37.63 -12.05 -53.51
N TRP A 912 36.78 -13.08 -53.50
CA TRP A 912 35.50 -13.03 -52.78
C TRP A 912 35.75 -13.03 -51.27
N THR A 913 36.58 -13.97 -50.81
CA THR A 913 36.95 -14.08 -49.40
C THR A 913 37.74 -12.86 -48.93
N GLU A 914 38.69 -12.34 -49.72
CA GLU A 914 39.43 -11.11 -49.40
C GLU A 914 38.54 -9.88 -49.28
N ARG A 915 37.40 -9.85 -49.99
CA ARG A 915 36.52 -8.68 -50.02
C ARG A 915 35.49 -8.67 -48.89
N TYR A 916 34.94 -9.82 -48.52
CA TYR A 916 33.75 -9.90 -47.64
C TYR A 916 33.95 -10.73 -46.36
N SER A 917 35.11 -11.34 -46.14
CA SER A 917 35.42 -12.11 -44.91
C SER A 917 36.31 -11.31 -43.96
N ASP A 918 36.07 -11.42 -42.64
CA ASP A 918 36.89 -10.79 -41.58
C ASP A 918 37.97 -11.70 -40.99
N ASN A 919 38.15 -12.91 -41.53
CA ASN A 919 38.95 -14.00 -40.97
C ASN A 919 38.39 -14.62 -39.67
N GLU A 920 37.14 -14.35 -39.31
CA GLU A 920 36.44 -15.08 -38.23
C GLU A 920 35.28 -15.90 -38.77
N ILE A 921 34.41 -15.31 -39.60
CA ILE A 921 33.20 -15.97 -40.10
C ILE A 921 33.10 -15.82 -41.63
N PRO A 922 32.90 -16.92 -42.38
CA PRO A 922 32.61 -16.85 -43.80
C PRO A 922 31.41 -15.94 -44.12
N PRO A 923 31.43 -15.18 -45.23
CA PRO A 923 30.31 -14.33 -45.61
C PRO A 923 29.04 -15.16 -45.83
N ILE A 924 27.92 -14.61 -45.33
CA ILE A 924 26.59 -15.21 -45.52
C ILE A 924 25.88 -14.44 -46.63
N VAL A 925 25.38 -15.16 -47.63
CA VAL A 925 24.58 -14.59 -48.72
C VAL A 925 23.16 -15.09 -48.58
N SER A 926 22.19 -14.18 -48.55
CA SER A 926 20.80 -14.51 -48.20
C SER A 926 19.81 -13.86 -49.15
N ASN A 927 18.67 -14.52 -49.41
CA ASN A 927 17.52 -13.87 -50.07
C ASN A 927 16.63 -13.06 -49.11
N VAL A 928 16.97 -13.06 -47.82
CA VAL A 928 16.39 -12.22 -46.77
C VAL A 928 17.39 -11.11 -46.45
N GLY A 929 16.98 -9.86 -46.62
CA GLY A 929 17.72 -8.66 -46.26
C GLY A 929 17.11 -8.05 -45.00
N VAL A 930 17.90 -7.90 -43.95
CA VAL A 930 17.49 -7.40 -42.63
C VAL A 930 18.33 -6.19 -42.30
N GLU A 931 17.68 -5.08 -41.94
CA GLU A 931 18.34 -3.85 -41.53
C GLU A 931 17.69 -3.33 -40.24
N VAL A 932 18.41 -3.46 -39.13
CA VAL A 932 17.96 -3.03 -37.81
C VAL A 932 18.96 -2.06 -37.21
N ASN A 933 18.47 -0.88 -36.80
CA ASN A 933 19.27 0.07 -36.05
C ASN A 933 19.65 -0.49 -34.67
N HIS A 934 20.88 -0.98 -34.54
CA HIS A 934 21.29 -1.75 -33.38
C HIS A 934 21.54 -0.86 -32.13
N PRO A 935 20.82 -1.05 -31.01
CA PRO A 935 20.89 -0.12 -29.88
C PRO A 935 22.25 -0.09 -29.13
N LYS A 936 23.09 -1.14 -29.29
CA LYS A 936 24.45 -1.20 -28.68
C LYS A 936 25.59 -0.88 -29.63
N HIS A 937 25.40 -1.06 -30.94
CA HIS A 937 26.48 -0.92 -31.91
C HIS A 937 26.26 0.44 -32.57
N SER A 938 27.06 1.45 -32.19
CA SER A 938 26.91 2.80 -32.74
C SER A 938 27.04 2.78 -34.26
N MET A 939 26.36 3.70 -34.94
CA MET A 939 26.36 3.84 -36.41
C MET A 939 27.75 4.02 -37.06
N GLU A 940 28.83 4.13 -36.29
CA GLU A 940 30.17 4.49 -36.77
C GLU A 940 30.91 3.34 -37.49
N THR A 941 30.48 2.08 -37.35
CA THR A 941 31.16 0.90 -37.92
C THR A 941 30.48 0.26 -39.13
N VAL A 942 29.34 0.78 -39.59
CA VAL A 942 28.64 0.24 -40.78
C VAL A 942 28.95 1.13 -41.99
N SER A 943 29.47 0.54 -43.07
CA SER A 943 29.81 1.24 -44.33
C SER A 943 28.57 1.84 -45.01
N ARG A 944 27.41 1.19 -44.84
CA ARG A 944 26.08 1.63 -45.25
C ARG A 944 25.44 2.44 -44.12
N GLY A 945 24.97 3.65 -44.43
CA GLY A 945 24.22 4.46 -43.46
C GLY A 945 22.89 3.77 -43.13
N LEU A 946 22.69 3.42 -41.85
CA LEU A 946 21.48 2.75 -41.39
C LEU A 946 20.25 3.64 -41.60
N SER A 947 19.17 3.03 -42.06
CA SER A 947 17.82 3.60 -42.05
C SER A 947 17.40 3.96 -40.61
N GLY A 948 16.56 5.00 -40.48
CA GLY A 948 15.97 5.36 -39.19
C GLY A 948 15.02 4.29 -38.65
N ASP A 949 14.40 3.53 -39.56
CA ASP A 949 13.39 2.51 -39.31
C ASP A 949 14.00 1.09 -39.28
N HIS A 950 13.28 0.14 -38.70
CA HIS A 950 13.63 -1.29 -38.81
C HIS A 950 13.02 -1.88 -40.08
N GLU A 951 13.82 -2.55 -40.90
CA GLU A 951 13.41 -3.00 -42.22
C GLU A 951 13.75 -4.48 -42.48
N ILE A 952 12.85 -5.16 -43.18
CA ILE A 952 13.10 -6.47 -43.76
C ILE A 952 12.62 -6.56 -45.21
N GLN A 953 13.43 -7.18 -46.06
CA GLN A 953 13.17 -7.47 -47.45
C GLN A 953 13.30 -8.98 -47.70
N LEU A 954 12.33 -9.57 -48.39
CA LEU A 954 12.38 -10.97 -48.84
C LEU A 954 12.22 -11.03 -50.36
N ASN A 955 13.20 -11.65 -51.01
CA ASN A 955 13.17 -11.91 -52.45
C ASN A 955 12.78 -13.37 -52.70
N LYS A 956 11.71 -13.59 -53.45
CA LYS A 956 11.28 -14.94 -53.86
C LYS A 956 11.68 -15.24 -55.29
N SER A 957 11.84 -16.52 -55.59
CA SER A 957 12.16 -17.03 -56.93
C SER A 957 11.08 -16.73 -57.98
N SER A 958 9.86 -16.41 -57.56
CA SER A 958 8.74 -16.00 -58.43
C SER A 958 8.85 -14.57 -58.98
N GLY A 959 9.84 -13.78 -58.54
CA GLY A 959 9.95 -12.35 -58.85
C GLY A 959 9.07 -11.45 -57.96
N GLU A 960 8.47 -12.00 -56.91
CA GLU A 960 7.79 -11.22 -55.88
C GLU A 960 8.79 -10.70 -54.83
N HIS A 961 8.61 -9.44 -54.43
CA HIS A 961 9.39 -8.80 -53.36
C HIS A 961 8.46 -8.38 -52.23
N TYR A 962 8.79 -8.79 -51.00
CA TYR A 962 8.08 -8.36 -49.79
C TYR A 962 8.99 -7.41 -49.03
N ARG A 963 8.50 -6.22 -48.70
CA ARG A 963 9.23 -5.23 -47.90
C ARG A 963 8.35 -4.79 -46.73
N HIS A 964 8.87 -4.93 -45.53
CA HIS A 964 8.20 -4.52 -44.28
C HIS A 964 9.09 -3.54 -43.54
N ILE A 965 8.48 -2.47 -43.01
CA ILE A 965 9.18 -1.38 -42.34
C ILE A 965 8.42 -1.06 -41.06
N ILE A 966 9.07 -1.27 -39.90
CA ILE A 966 8.59 -0.74 -38.62
C ILE A 966 9.15 0.67 -38.48
N ARG A 967 8.27 1.66 -38.62
CA ARG A 967 8.63 3.06 -38.41
C ARG A 967 8.91 3.29 -36.94
N THR A 968 10.09 3.78 -36.63
CA THR A 968 10.38 4.27 -35.28
C THR A 968 9.86 5.71 -35.21
N ASN A 969 8.68 5.92 -34.63
CA ASN A 969 8.17 7.28 -34.37
C ASN A 969 8.87 7.90 -33.17
#